data_AF-A0A9X1VQQ9-F1
#
_entry.id   AF-A0A9X1VQQ9-F1
#
_cell.length_a   1.000
_cell.length_b   1.000
_cell.length_c   1.000
_cell.angle_alpha   90.00
_cell.angle_beta   90.00
_cell.angle_gamma   90.00
#
_symmetry.space_group_name_H-M   'P 1'
#
loop_
_entity.id
_entity.type
_entity.pdbx_description
1 polymer ?
#
loop_
_entity_poly.entity_id
_entity_poly.type
_entity_poly.pdbx_seq_one_letter_code
_entity_poly.pdbx_strand_id
1 'polypeptide(L)'
;MILYLLKSAGCLALLLCFYHLVLEKEKMHQFNRFYLLGSVLFSFLSPAYIIYIEAIPQTIETVKSTQYFYPIETYATNTPLDKNFDYSTIFIGIYILISGIIAVRFAINLFKIIHKIKTNQQEKLKFATLVLVDDKILPHSFWSYIFINKEEYKSNQIEQELLTHELTHVTQKHTIDILLMEILLIVFWINPLFLILKKAIQLNHEFLADNKVINTYKNTFQYQHLLLSKAAWNNEYYLASNLNYSLTKKRLKMMTTKSSHTIILLKKLAVIPLLTGFIFLFAERVEAQKIIEIVENTRFKKGKLSEKEIYKEFYYKDLIIIKEDKNGNKISKRYNELTNVEKAKLVPPPPIKLKKTTLTKKKLEDLKDNSKYAVWIDGKSVKNEVLNNYKNTDFSRYSNSFVYKNARSKRFPQENQINLYTNNYFNTQNKERENEFIEYIETEKLKSAKWQKLPNGENIKIIENTPLKIIREQANSTKEDKIETGFKDINNKKYYFVTVNNKTKFYNKDGKLSDNSGKIISNKKSNASEIIPGNYVTKTYFNGKLFCDFIDDNSLKTSYSKENNIKYVKEYQELNKVYESQRNKKPHFVESSKEIQKKLSNLYSNLCSMYFKLSKENKKKVKRPIPPHDPYLKLRKNNKEFYKLRSEMTEADKLLIPPPPPVPNATKEQILKAEKAYSDWKKRTGNDIQPPPPPSKKTKNPWVIISGDTPPPPPPISPLDHVIKMAKKDAIFYFENKEITSDKAIELLKKNKHLNIDTRSKGLKKPIVKISKNPISIRKE
;
A
#
# COMPACT_ATOMS: atom_id res chain seq x y z
N MET A 1 14.89 -14.61 -15.08
CA MET A 1 15.92 -13.83 -15.82
C MET A 1 15.72 -13.88 -17.34
N ILE A 2 15.71 -15.06 -17.98
CA ILE A 2 15.57 -15.17 -19.46
C ILE A 2 14.29 -14.50 -19.99
N LEU A 3 13.14 -14.74 -19.36
CA LEU A 3 11.87 -14.12 -19.74
C LEU A 3 11.91 -12.59 -19.67
N TYR A 4 12.61 -12.04 -18.67
CA TYR A 4 12.81 -10.60 -18.54
C TYR A 4 13.63 -10.05 -19.71
N LEU A 5 14.73 -10.72 -20.07
CA LEU A 5 15.57 -10.33 -21.21
C LEU A 5 14.79 -10.41 -22.54
N LEU A 6 13.95 -11.43 -22.73
CA LEU A 6 13.09 -11.54 -23.92
C LEU A 6 12.05 -10.41 -23.97
N LYS A 7 11.40 -10.09 -22.85
CA LYS A 7 10.47 -8.95 -22.77
C LYS A 7 11.17 -7.62 -23.07
N SER A 8 12.38 -7.43 -22.52
CA SER A 8 13.18 -6.23 -22.79
C SER A 8 13.57 -6.14 -24.27
N ALA A 9 14.06 -7.23 -24.86
CA ALA A 9 14.38 -7.27 -26.29
C ALA A 9 13.14 -7.00 -27.17
N GLY A 10 11.98 -7.59 -26.84
CA GLY A 10 10.72 -7.33 -27.55
C GLY A 10 10.27 -5.87 -27.44
N CYS A 11 10.39 -5.27 -26.26
CA CYS A 11 10.08 -3.86 -26.05
C CYS A 11 11.02 -2.96 -26.87
N LEU A 12 12.32 -3.23 -26.85
CA LEU A 12 13.32 -2.49 -27.64
C LEU A 12 13.04 -2.61 -29.15
N ALA A 13 12.70 -3.81 -29.63
CA ALA A 13 12.39 -4.05 -31.03
C ALA A 13 11.20 -3.21 -31.51
N LEU A 14 10.13 -3.14 -30.72
CA LEU A 14 8.95 -2.33 -31.07
C LEU A 14 9.25 -0.83 -31.07
N LEU A 15 10.05 -0.36 -30.10
CA LEU A 15 10.48 1.05 -30.06
C LEU A 15 11.35 1.42 -31.26
N LEU A 16 12.26 0.53 -31.66
CA LEU A 16 13.08 0.67 -32.87
C LEU A 16 12.23 0.64 -34.13
N CYS A 17 11.23 -0.23 -34.20
CA CYS A 17 10.30 -0.29 -35.31
C CYS A 17 9.54 1.04 -35.46
N PHE A 18 9.00 1.58 -34.37
CA PHE A 18 8.35 2.89 -34.38
C PHE A 18 9.30 4.00 -34.85
N TYR A 19 10.56 3.97 -34.39
CA TYR A 19 11.57 4.92 -34.86
C TYR A 19 11.75 4.85 -36.39
N HIS A 20 12.05 3.68 -36.94
CA HIS A 20 12.31 3.53 -38.37
C HIS A 20 11.10 3.86 -39.24
N LEU A 21 9.89 3.52 -38.80
CA LEU A 21 8.67 3.73 -39.58
C LEU A 21 8.16 5.17 -39.52
N VAL A 22 8.28 5.82 -38.35
CA VAL A 22 7.60 7.09 -38.05
C VAL A 22 8.56 8.26 -37.86
N LEU A 23 9.63 8.07 -37.07
CA LEU A 23 10.49 9.17 -36.58
C LEU A 23 11.71 9.44 -37.45
N GLU A 24 12.35 8.41 -38.03
CA GLU A 24 13.57 8.54 -38.85
C GLU A 24 13.33 9.44 -40.08
N LYS A 25 12.09 9.45 -40.60
CA LYS A 25 11.71 10.17 -41.83
C LYS A 25 11.55 11.68 -41.66
N GLU A 26 11.61 12.20 -40.43
CA GLU A 26 11.34 13.62 -40.13
C GLU A 26 12.57 14.37 -39.64
N LYS A 27 12.65 15.68 -39.93
CA LYS A 27 13.69 16.61 -39.45
C LYS A 27 13.53 16.96 -37.97
N MET A 28 13.57 15.95 -37.10
CA MET A 28 13.52 16.11 -35.63
C MET A 28 14.67 15.40 -34.90
N HIS A 29 15.88 15.48 -35.49
CA HIS A 29 17.04 14.68 -35.10
C HIS A 29 17.45 14.81 -33.62
N GLN A 30 17.27 15.98 -33.00
CA GLN A 30 17.55 16.14 -31.57
C GLN A 30 16.61 15.31 -30.70
N PHE A 31 15.32 15.28 -31.05
CA PHE A 31 14.33 14.45 -30.35
C PHE A 31 14.62 12.96 -30.59
N ASN A 32 14.92 12.60 -31.84
CA ASN A 32 15.27 11.23 -32.21
C ASN A 32 16.48 10.70 -31.43
N ARG A 33 17.52 11.52 -31.22
CA ARG A 33 18.68 11.16 -30.38
C ARG A 33 18.25 10.72 -28.98
N PHE A 34 17.45 11.55 -28.31
CA PHE A 34 16.96 11.24 -26.96
C PHE A 34 15.97 10.07 -26.94
N TYR A 35 15.13 9.94 -27.98
CA TYR A 35 14.22 8.80 -28.12
C TYR A 35 15.00 7.49 -28.25
N LEU A 36 16.04 7.42 -29.09
CA LEU A 36 16.84 6.21 -29.31
C LEU A 36 17.58 5.79 -28.03
N LEU A 37 18.24 6.73 -27.35
CA LEU A 37 18.92 6.46 -26.07
C LEU A 37 17.93 6.10 -24.96
N GLY A 38 16.82 6.85 -24.87
CA GLY A 38 15.75 6.59 -23.91
C GLY A 38 15.06 5.25 -24.14
N SER A 39 15.00 4.77 -25.39
CA SER A 39 14.41 3.46 -25.72
C SER A 39 15.17 2.31 -25.07
N VAL A 40 16.49 2.40 -24.94
CA VAL A 40 17.31 1.41 -24.21
C VAL A 40 16.91 1.36 -22.74
N LEU A 41 16.89 2.53 -22.10
CA LEU A 41 16.56 2.61 -20.68
C LEU A 41 15.14 2.11 -20.45
N PHE A 42 14.19 2.56 -21.27
CA PHE A 42 12.79 2.18 -21.18
C PHE A 42 12.56 0.69 -21.44
N SER A 43 13.29 0.07 -22.37
CA SER A 43 13.13 -1.36 -22.65
C SER A 43 13.51 -2.23 -21.46
N PHE A 44 14.44 -1.79 -20.61
CA PHE A 44 14.75 -2.47 -19.35
C PHE A 44 13.77 -2.09 -18.23
N LEU A 45 13.39 -0.82 -18.12
CA LEU A 45 12.50 -0.37 -17.05
C LEU A 45 11.07 -0.90 -17.18
N SER A 46 10.54 -0.99 -18.41
CA SER A 46 9.15 -1.38 -18.65
C SER A 46 8.85 -2.81 -18.15
N PRO A 47 9.62 -3.85 -18.49
CA PRO A 47 9.43 -5.19 -17.93
C PRO A 47 9.71 -5.30 -16.43
N ALA A 48 10.51 -4.39 -15.86
CA ALA A 48 10.79 -4.34 -14.42
C ALA A 48 9.63 -3.73 -13.60
N TYR A 49 8.70 -3.04 -14.26
CA TYR A 49 7.55 -2.46 -13.60
C TYR A 49 6.53 -3.54 -13.23
N ILE A 50 6.09 -3.56 -11.97
CA ILE A 50 5.15 -4.57 -11.46
C ILE A 50 3.73 -4.02 -11.48
N ILE A 51 2.84 -4.71 -12.19
CA ILE A 51 1.40 -4.49 -12.14
C ILE A 51 0.78 -5.61 -11.29
N TYR A 52 0.17 -5.23 -10.18
CA TYR A 52 -0.59 -6.15 -9.34
C TYR A 52 -1.95 -6.42 -9.98
N ILE A 53 -2.20 -7.69 -10.29
CA ILE A 53 -3.51 -8.16 -10.72
C ILE A 53 -4.07 -9.01 -9.58
N GLU A 54 -5.33 -8.78 -9.21
CA GLU A 54 -6.00 -9.63 -8.23
C GLU A 54 -6.14 -11.04 -8.82
N ALA A 55 -5.50 -12.02 -8.19
CA ALA A 55 -5.50 -13.40 -8.67
C ALA A 55 -6.91 -13.99 -8.65
N ILE A 56 -7.29 -14.68 -9.73
CA ILE A 56 -8.40 -15.62 -9.71
C ILE A 56 -7.95 -16.76 -8.77
N PRO A 57 -8.75 -17.18 -7.77
CA PRO A 57 -8.33 -18.26 -6.88
C PRO A 57 -8.12 -19.55 -7.68
N GLN A 58 -6.87 -19.88 -7.97
CA GLN A 58 -6.50 -21.19 -8.46
C GLN A 58 -6.68 -22.18 -7.30
N THR A 59 -7.70 -23.03 -7.41
CA THR A 59 -7.80 -24.22 -6.57
C THR A 59 -6.65 -25.14 -6.95
N ILE A 60 -5.60 -25.15 -6.14
CA ILE A 60 -4.59 -26.21 -6.20
C ILE A 60 -5.33 -27.48 -5.78
N GLU A 61 -5.58 -28.38 -6.73
CA GLU A 61 -5.98 -29.74 -6.38
C GLU A 61 -4.79 -30.38 -5.66
N THR A 62 -4.83 -30.37 -4.34
CA THR A 62 -4.02 -31.28 -3.52
C THR A 62 -4.45 -32.69 -3.89
N VAL A 63 -3.77 -33.31 -4.86
CA VAL A 63 -3.84 -34.75 -5.05
C VAL A 63 -3.30 -35.35 -3.76
N LYS A 64 -4.21 -35.86 -2.92
CA LYS A 64 -3.83 -36.69 -1.78
C LYS A 64 -3.23 -37.97 -2.37
N SER A 65 -1.91 -37.99 -2.52
CA SER A 65 -1.18 -39.24 -2.58
C SER A 65 -1.37 -39.93 -1.23
N THR A 66 -2.20 -40.97 -1.20
CA THR A 66 -2.22 -41.94 -0.12
C THR A 66 -0.92 -42.74 -0.21
N GLN A 67 0.16 -42.21 0.38
CA GLN A 67 1.30 -43.04 0.69
C GLN A 67 0.92 -43.94 1.86
N TYR A 68 0.66 -45.21 1.55
CA TYR A 68 0.70 -46.28 2.54
C TYR A 68 2.11 -46.35 3.10
N PHE A 69 2.25 -46.07 4.40
CA PHE A 69 3.48 -46.33 5.14
C PHE A 69 3.57 -47.85 5.34
N TYR A 70 4.23 -48.54 4.42
CA TYR A 70 4.86 -49.82 4.73
C TYR A 70 6.26 -49.51 5.28
N PRO A 71 6.67 -50.09 6.42
CA PRO A 71 8.07 -50.03 6.83
C PRO A 71 8.87 -50.85 5.82
N ILE A 72 9.61 -50.16 4.94
CA ILE A 72 10.60 -50.78 4.07
C ILE A 72 11.90 -50.79 4.86
N GLU A 73 12.34 -51.99 5.25
CA GLU A 73 13.71 -52.21 5.71
C GLU A 73 14.66 -51.75 4.60
N THR A 74 15.47 -50.75 4.92
CA THR A 74 16.39 -50.15 3.96
C THR A 74 17.61 -51.05 3.82
N TYR A 75 17.56 -51.98 2.86
CA TYR A 75 18.78 -52.58 2.34
C TYR A 75 19.54 -51.50 1.57
N ALA A 76 20.78 -51.24 2.00
CA ALA A 76 21.68 -50.32 1.31
C ALA A 76 22.03 -50.88 -0.07
N THR A 77 21.39 -50.37 -1.12
CA THR A 77 21.85 -50.55 -2.49
C THR A 77 22.77 -49.39 -2.85
N ASN A 78 24.08 -49.68 -2.88
CA ASN A 78 25.08 -48.83 -3.49
C ASN A 78 24.77 -48.69 -4.99
N THR A 79 24.06 -47.62 -5.37
CA THR A 79 23.95 -47.18 -6.76
C THR A 79 24.96 -46.04 -6.97
N PRO A 80 25.77 -46.08 -8.05
CA PRO A 80 26.76 -45.04 -8.29
C PRO A 80 26.08 -43.70 -8.57
N LEU A 81 26.61 -42.63 -7.96
CA LEU A 81 26.25 -41.25 -8.23
C LEU A 81 26.58 -40.91 -9.70
N ASP A 82 25.60 -41.01 -10.59
CA ASP A 82 25.65 -40.31 -11.86
C ASP A 82 25.63 -38.80 -11.58
N LYS A 83 26.82 -38.18 -11.62
CA LYS A 83 26.96 -36.73 -11.70
C LYS A 83 26.36 -36.28 -13.04
N ASN A 84 25.07 -35.92 -13.03
CA ASN A 84 24.49 -35.15 -14.11
C ASN A 84 25.31 -33.87 -14.29
N PHE A 85 26.06 -33.77 -15.38
CA PHE A 85 26.84 -32.59 -15.72
C PHE A 85 25.87 -31.41 -15.98
N ASP A 86 26.01 -30.34 -15.22
CA ASP A 86 25.22 -29.12 -15.41
C ASP A 86 25.76 -28.31 -16.59
N TYR A 87 25.13 -28.48 -17.75
CA TYR A 87 25.43 -27.70 -18.95
C TYR A 87 25.24 -26.19 -18.77
N SER A 88 24.44 -25.74 -17.80
CA SER A 88 24.19 -24.30 -17.55
C SER A 88 25.46 -23.55 -17.18
N THR A 89 26.30 -24.17 -16.34
CA THR A 89 27.58 -23.61 -15.94
C THR A 89 28.53 -23.45 -17.13
N ILE A 90 28.52 -24.43 -18.06
CA ILE A 90 29.33 -24.38 -19.29
C ILE A 90 28.85 -23.22 -20.19
N PHE A 91 27.54 -23.06 -20.40
CA PHE A 91 26.99 -21.97 -21.21
C PHE A 91 27.32 -20.59 -20.65
N ILE A 92 27.26 -20.41 -19.33
CA ILE A 92 27.66 -19.16 -18.66
C ILE A 92 29.15 -18.90 -18.87
N GLY A 93 29.99 -19.92 -18.74
CA GLY A 93 31.42 -19.84 -19.01
C GLY A 93 31.73 -19.39 -20.44
N ILE A 94 31.10 -20.00 -21.44
CA ILE A 94 31.23 -19.63 -22.86
C ILE A 94 30.77 -18.18 -23.09
N TYR A 95 29.64 -17.79 -22.50
CA TYR A 95 29.09 -16.45 -22.65
C TYR A 95 30.04 -15.37 -22.10
N ILE A 96 30.62 -15.60 -20.92
CA ILE A 96 31.61 -14.69 -20.32
C ILE A 96 32.88 -14.65 -21.17
N LEU A 97 33.36 -15.79 -21.67
CA LEU A 97 34.54 -15.86 -22.52
C LEU A 97 34.39 -15.03 -23.80
N ILE A 98 33.27 -15.18 -24.52
CA ILE A 98 33.01 -14.40 -25.75
C ILE A 98 32.89 -12.92 -25.43
N SER A 99 32.14 -12.56 -24.38
CA SER A 99 32.01 -11.17 -23.93
C SER A 99 33.38 -10.57 -23.58
N GLY A 100 34.26 -11.34 -22.93
CA GLY A 100 35.64 -10.96 -22.62
C GLY A 100 36.49 -10.71 -23.86
N ILE A 101 36.41 -11.56 -24.88
CA ILE A 101 37.12 -11.37 -26.16
C ILE A 101 36.68 -10.05 -26.83
N ILE A 102 35.38 -9.77 -26.86
CA ILE A 102 34.83 -8.53 -27.44
C ILE A 102 35.29 -7.31 -26.61
N ALA A 103 35.31 -7.42 -25.27
CA ALA A 103 35.79 -6.37 -24.39
C ALA A 103 37.28 -6.06 -24.60
N VAL A 104 38.13 -7.09 -24.76
CA VAL A 104 39.56 -6.92 -25.07
C VAL A 104 39.74 -6.22 -26.41
N ARG A 105 39.00 -6.64 -27.46
CA ARG A 105 39.01 -5.96 -28.77
C ARG A 105 38.62 -4.48 -28.64
N PHE A 106 37.60 -4.16 -27.84
CA PHE A 106 37.18 -2.80 -27.57
C PHE A 106 38.28 -1.99 -26.86
N ALA A 107 38.91 -2.56 -25.83
CA ALA A 107 39.99 -1.92 -25.09
C ALA A 107 41.23 -1.65 -25.97
N ILE A 108 41.61 -2.61 -26.82
CA ILE A 108 42.72 -2.43 -27.77
C ILE A 108 42.42 -1.30 -28.77
N ASN A 109 41.20 -1.24 -29.31
CA ASN A 109 40.81 -0.17 -30.23
C ASN A 109 40.83 1.20 -29.56
N LEU A 110 40.33 1.29 -28.33
CA LEU A 110 40.37 2.52 -27.55
C LEU A 110 41.81 2.93 -27.24
N PHE A 111 42.66 1.98 -26.87
CA PHE A 111 44.09 2.23 -26.64
C PHE A 111 44.79 2.75 -27.91
N LYS A 112 44.51 2.19 -29.09
CA LYS A 112 45.05 2.67 -30.38
C LYS A 112 44.71 4.14 -30.63
N ILE A 113 43.46 4.53 -30.39
CA ILE A 113 43.01 5.92 -30.56
C ILE A 113 43.73 6.84 -29.56
N ILE A 114 43.77 6.45 -28.28
CA ILE A 114 44.46 7.23 -27.22
C ILE A 114 45.95 7.34 -27.52
N HIS A 115 46.57 6.27 -28.00
CA HIS A 115 47.97 6.26 -28.40
C HIS A 115 48.21 7.24 -29.56
N LYS A 116 47.40 7.20 -30.63
CA LYS A 116 47.48 8.17 -31.73
C LYS A 116 47.35 9.62 -31.26
N ILE A 117 46.45 9.91 -30.32
CA ILE A 117 46.30 11.25 -29.74
C ILE A 117 47.60 11.68 -29.05
N LYS A 118 48.24 10.80 -28.29
CA LYS A 118 49.45 11.12 -27.51
C LYS A 118 50.71 11.25 -28.36
N THR A 119 50.81 10.53 -29.48
CA THR A 119 52.03 10.49 -30.31
C THR A 119 52.07 11.53 -31.41
N ASN A 120 50.92 11.97 -31.92
CA ASN A 120 50.85 12.90 -33.04
C ASN A 120 50.80 14.36 -32.57
N GLN A 121 51.19 15.28 -33.46
CA GLN A 121 51.15 16.73 -33.21
C GLN A 121 49.71 17.20 -32.97
N GLN A 122 49.52 18.06 -31.96
CA GLN A 122 48.22 18.59 -31.56
C GLN A 122 48.14 20.10 -31.78
N GLU A 123 47.07 20.56 -32.43
CA GLU A 123 46.78 21.99 -32.61
C GLU A 123 45.44 22.35 -31.96
N LYS A 124 45.41 23.41 -31.16
CA LYS A 124 44.18 23.82 -30.46
C LYS A 124 43.24 24.58 -31.40
N LEU A 125 42.02 24.07 -31.56
CA LEU A 125 40.90 24.75 -32.19
C LEU A 125 39.88 25.12 -31.09
N LYS A 126 39.20 26.28 -31.20
CA LYS A 126 38.36 26.85 -30.11
C LYS A 126 37.59 25.84 -29.24
N PHE A 127 36.94 24.84 -29.86
CA PHE A 127 36.12 23.84 -29.16
C PHE A 127 36.60 22.38 -29.36
N ALA A 128 37.76 22.17 -29.99
CA ALA A 128 38.31 20.83 -30.29
C ALA A 128 39.84 20.86 -30.40
N THR A 129 40.51 19.72 -30.29
CA THR A 129 41.96 19.61 -30.56
C THR A 129 42.17 18.86 -31.85
N LEU A 130 42.84 19.48 -32.81
CA LEU A 130 43.23 18.83 -34.06
C LEU A 130 44.42 17.90 -33.77
N VAL A 131 44.33 16.66 -34.24
CA VAL A 131 45.42 15.69 -34.18
C VAL A 131 45.90 15.47 -35.62
N LEU A 132 47.08 15.99 -35.92
CA LEU A 132 47.66 15.93 -37.26
C LEU A 132 48.38 14.61 -37.45
N VAL A 133 47.81 13.73 -38.27
CA VAL A 133 48.37 12.41 -38.57
C VAL A 133 48.96 12.36 -39.98
N ASP A 134 49.98 11.54 -40.17
CA ASP A 134 50.61 11.35 -41.49
C ASP A 134 49.78 10.41 -42.40
N ASP A 135 48.81 9.67 -41.84
CA ASP A 135 47.91 8.78 -42.58
C ASP A 135 47.02 9.57 -43.57
N LYS A 136 46.83 9.06 -44.80
CA LYS A 136 45.82 9.57 -45.74
C LYS A 136 44.42 9.13 -45.31
N ILE A 137 43.82 9.89 -44.40
CA ILE A 137 42.52 9.61 -43.79
C ILE A 137 41.53 10.74 -44.04
N LEU A 138 40.25 10.39 -44.16
CA LEU A 138 39.19 11.38 -44.09
C LEU A 138 39.13 11.98 -42.67
N PRO A 139 38.85 13.29 -42.53
CA PRO A 139 38.62 13.91 -41.24
C PRO A 139 37.59 13.13 -40.45
N HIS A 140 37.91 12.79 -39.21
CA HIS A 140 36.99 12.13 -38.31
C HIS A 140 37.26 12.55 -36.87
N SER A 141 36.24 12.46 -36.02
CA SER A 141 36.31 12.95 -34.65
C SER A 141 36.15 11.84 -33.61
N PHE A 142 36.85 12.01 -32.50
CA PHE A 142 36.71 11.18 -31.30
C PHE A 142 36.82 12.05 -30.05
N TRP A 143 35.77 12.05 -29.24
CA TRP A 143 35.69 12.81 -27.99
C TRP A 143 35.83 14.32 -28.22
N SER A 144 37.00 14.89 -27.89
CA SER A 144 37.33 16.31 -28.09
C SER A 144 38.41 16.51 -29.16
N TYR A 145 38.72 15.44 -29.91
CA TYR A 145 39.80 15.41 -30.89
C TYR A 145 39.23 15.24 -32.30
N ILE A 146 39.83 15.92 -33.28
CA ILE A 146 39.53 15.75 -34.71
C ILE A 146 40.83 15.31 -35.38
N PHE A 147 40.84 14.13 -35.99
CA PHE A 147 41.98 13.59 -36.71
C PHE A 147 41.94 14.08 -38.15
N ILE A 148 43.05 14.65 -38.61
CA ILE A 148 43.17 15.22 -39.94
C ILE A 148 44.55 14.87 -40.51
N ASN A 149 44.63 14.67 -41.83
CA ASN A 149 45.90 14.51 -42.50
C ASN A 149 46.76 15.78 -42.38
N LYS A 150 48.01 15.61 -41.97
CA LYS A 150 48.97 16.69 -41.72
C LYS A 150 49.33 17.48 -42.97
N GLU A 151 49.44 16.82 -44.13
CA GLU A 151 49.77 17.47 -45.40
C GLU A 151 48.59 18.30 -45.90
N GLU A 152 47.38 17.74 -45.93
CA GLU A 152 46.15 18.43 -46.33
C GLU A 152 45.84 19.65 -45.43
N TYR A 153 46.16 19.55 -44.14
CA TYR A 153 46.03 20.67 -43.21
C TYR A 153 47.01 21.79 -43.51
N LYS A 154 48.29 21.47 -43.73
CA LYS A 154 49.32 22.48 -44.03
C LYS A 154 49.13 23.12 -45.40
N SER A 155 48.56 22.40 -46.36
CA SER A 155 48.27 22.90 -47.71
C SER A 155 46.94 23.64 -47.82
N ASN A 156 46.19 23.80 -46.72
CA ASN A 156 44.86 24.44 -46.68
C ASN A 156 43.83 23.77 -47.63
N GLN A 157 43.95 22.46 -47.84
CA GLN A 157 43.10 21.69 -48.76
C GLN A 157 41.83 21.13 -48.10
N ILE A 158 41.59 21.41 -46.81
CA ILE A 158 40.44 20.89 -46.08
C ILE A 158 39.24 21.81 -46.24
N GLU A 159 38.14 21.25 -46.71
CA GLU A 159 36.88 21.97 -46.86
C GLU A 159 36.29 22.34 -45.48
N GLN A 160 35.92 23.62 -45.29
CA GLN A 160 35.42 24.11 -44.00
C GLN A 160 34.10 23.44 -43.58
N GLU A 161 33.31 22.98 -44.54
CA GLU A 161 32.08 22.23 -44.33
C GLU A 161 32.34 20.90 -43.64
N LEU A 162 33.43 20.19 -44.00
CA LEU A 162 33.82 18.94 -43.34
C LEU A 162 34.34 19.21 -41.92
N LEU A 163 35.15 20.26 -41.75
CA LEU A 163 35.62 20.63 -40.42
C LEU A 163 34.46 21.01 -39.48
N THR A 164 33.46 21.74 -39.98
CA THR A 164 32.25 22.09 -39.21
C THR A 164 31.39 20.86 -38.90
N HIS A 165 31.34 19.89 -39.81
CA HIS A 165 30.70 18.60 -39.58
C HIS A 165 31.35 17.87 -38.40
N GLU A 166 32.67 17.67 -38.45
CA GLU A 166 33.42 16.99 -37.38
C GLU A 166 33.37 17.75 -36.05
N LEU A 167 33.43 19.08 -36.09
CA LEU A 167 33.27 19.91 -34.90
C LEU A 167 31.89 19.73 -34.26
N THR A 168 30.86 19.44 -35.06
CA THR A 168 29.51 19.17 -34.53
C THR A 168 29.47 17.88 -33.72
N HIS A 169 30.19 16.83 -34.15
CA HIS A 169 30.30 15.58 -33.38
C HIS A 169 30.97 15.79 -32.02
N VAL A 170 32.03 16.61 -31.99
CA VAL A 170 32.74 16.98 -30.75
C VAL A 170 31.84 17.79 -29.82
N THR A 171 31.28 18.90 -30.31
CA THR A 171 30.50 19.83 -29.49
C THR A 171 29.22 19.20 -28.95
N GLN A 172 28.58 18.30 -29.70
CA GLN A 172 27.42 17.54 -29.25
C GLN A 172 27.75 16.24 -28.49
N LYS A 173 29.04 15.94 -28.30
CA LYS A 173 29.55 14.77 -27.56
C LYS A 173 29.01 13.43 -28.09
N HIS A 174 28.90 13.28 -29.41
CA HIS A 174 28.36 12.07 -30.04
C HIS A 174 29.14 10.79 -29.69
N THR A 175 30.44 10.91 -29.41
CA THR A 175 31.29 9.79 -28.96
C THR A 175 30.76 9.11 -27.70
N ILE A 176 30.14 9.85 -26.75
CA ILE A 176 29.61 9.26 -25.51
C ILE A 176 28.50 8.26 -25.82
N ASP A 177 27.57 8.63 -26.71
CA ASP A 177 26.47 7.79 -27.12
C ASP A 177 26.98 6.49 -27.78
N ILE A 178 28.03 6.59 -28.62
CA ILE A 178 28.63 5.42 -29.29
C ILE A 178 29.36 4.53 -28.29
N LEU A 179 30.13 5.09 -27.36
CA LEU A 179 30.80 4.32 -26.31
C LEU A 179 29.79 3.56 -25.43
N LEU A 180 28.67 4.20 -25.06
CA LEU A 180 27.58 3.54 -24.36
C LEU A 180 27.05 2.33 -25.15
N MET A 181 26.86 2.48 -26.47
CA MET A 181 26.40 1.40 -27.33
C MET A 181 27.42 0.27 -27.48
N GLU A 182 28.72 0.57 -27.56
CA GLU A 182 29.76 -0.46 -27.59
C GLU A 182 29.81 -1.25 -26.28
N ILE A 183 29.69 -0.58 -25.12
CA ILE A 183 29.60 -1.24 -23.82
C ILE A 183 28.38 -2.17 -23.75
N LEU A 184 27.22 -1.69 -24.22
CA LEU A 184 26.02 -2.51 -24.28
C LEU A 184 26.17 -3.68 -25.24
N LEU A 185 26.89 -3.52 -26.36
CA LEU A 185 27.18 -4.60 -27.30
C LEU A 185 28.13 -5.65 -26.73
N ILE A 186 29.07 -5.28 -25.85
CA ILE A 186 29.92 -6.26 -25.15
C ILE A 186 29.05 -7.18 -24.29
N VAL A 187 28.10 -6.60 -23.55
CA VAL A 187 27.20 -7.37 -22.67
C VAL A 187 26.15 -8.11 -23.47
N PHE A 188 25.50 -7.46 -24.44
CA PHE A 188 24.38 -8.02 -25.19
C PHE A 188 24.76 -8.43 -26.62
N TRP A 189 25.96 -8.98 -26.81
CA TRP A 189 26.52 -9.29 -28.14
C TRP A 189 25.66 -10.24 -28.98
N ILE A 190 24.90 -11.14 -28.33
CA ILE A 190 23.97 -12.06 -29.00
C ILE A 190 22.74 -11.32 -29.56
N ASN A 191 22.38 -10.16 -28.98
CA ASN A 191 21.16 -9.45 -29.35
C ASN A 191 21.42 -8.47 -30.52
N PRO A 192 20.95 -8.78 -31.75
CA PRO A 192 21.21 -7.96 -32.93
C PRO A 192 20.56 -6.58 -32.88
N LEU A 193 19.57 -6.36 -31.98
CA LEU A 193 18.89 -5.08 -31.85
C LEU A 193 19.85 -3.96 -31.41
N PHE A 194 20.86 -4.26 -30.59
CA PHE A 194 21.87 -3.27 -30.19
C PHE A 194 22.75 -2.84 -31.36
N LEU A 195 23.01 -3.72 -32.33
CA LEU A 195 23.74 -3.37 -33.57
C LEU A 195 22.90 -2.45 -34.45
N ILE A 196 21.61 -2.75 -34.60
CA ILE A 196 20.67 -1.91 -35.37
C ILE A 196 20.53 -0.55 -34.70
N LEU A 197 20.38 -0.52 -33.38
CA LEU A 197 20.27 0.70 -32.59
C LEU A 197 21.54 1.55 -32.70
N LYS A 198 22.73 0.96 -32.60
CA LYS A 198 23.99 1.67 -32.80
C LYS A 198 24.04 2.35 -34.17
N LYS A 199 23.67 1.63 -35.24
CA LYS A 199 23.61 2.19 -36.60
C LYS A 199 22.57 3.31 -36.71
N ALA A 200 21.43 3.20 -36.05
CA ALA A 200 20.40 4.23 -36.01
C ALA A 200 20.86 5.51 -35.29
N ILE A 201 21.57 5.36 -34.16
CA ILE A 201 22.15 6.47 -33.40
C ILE A 201 23.24 7.17 -34.24
N GLN A 202 24.15 6.41 -34.86
CA GLN A 202 25.17 6.94 -35.76
C GLN A 202 24.54 7.75 -36.90
N LEU A 203 23.57 7.17 -37.62
CA LEU A 203 22.88 7.89 -38.69
C LEU A 203 22.19 9.18 -38.20
N ASN A 204 21.61 9.17 -37.00
CA ASN A 204 21.02 10.37 -36.42
C ASN A 204 22.07 11.43 -36.04
N HIS A 205 23.27 11.03 -35.60
CA HIS A 205 24.40 11.93 -35.40
C HIS A 205 24.86 12.58 -36.70
N GLU A 206 24.96 11.80 -37.78
CA GLU A 206 25.27 12.31 -39.11
C GLU A 206 24.22 13.36 -39.53
N PHE A 207 22.93 13.09 -39.33
CA PHE A 207 21.87 14.06 -39.63
C PHE A 207 21.98 15.35 -38.80
N LEU A 208 22.39 15.27 -37.54
CA LEU A 208 22.61 16.45 -36.69
C LEU A 208 23.78 17.29 -37.19
N ALA A 209 24.89 16.65 -37.57
CA ALA A 209 26.06 17.30 -38.12
C ALA A 209 25.77 17.92 -39.51
N ASP A 210 25.13 17.17 -40.40
CA ASP A 210 24.69 17.65 -41.72
C ASP A 210 23.77 18.86 -41.61
N ASN A 211 22.78 18.81 -40.70
CA ASN A 211 21.87 19.92 -40.48
C ASN A 211 22.60 21.16 -39.94
N LYS A 212 23.65 21.00 -39.12
CA LYS A 212 24.46 22.13 -38.64
C LYS A 212 25.24 22.80 -39.78
N VAL A 213 25.82 22.01 -40.69
CA VAL A 213 26.53 22.52 -41.87
C VAL A 213 25.55 23.27 -42.79
N ILE A 214 24.42 22.65 -43.15
CA ILE A 214 23.42 23.24 -44.04
C ILE A 214 22.90 24.59 -43.49
N ASN A 215 22.62 24.67 -42.19
CA ASN A 215 22.16 25.91 -41.57
C ASN A 215 23.25 27.00 -41.50
N THR A 216 24.53 26.62 -41.51
CA THR A 216 25.66 27.55 -41.42
C THR A 216 26.05 28.10 -42.79
N TYR A 217 26.21 27.23 -43.79
CA TYR A 217 26.72 27.59 -45.12
C TYR A 217 25.62 27.84 -46.15
N LYS A 218 24.38 27.41 -45.89
CA LYS A 218 23.19 27.61 -46.74
C LYS A 218 23.30 27.10 -48.19
N ASN A 219 24.32 26.29 -48.51
CA ASN A 219 24.49 25.67 -49.82
C ASN A 219 24.43 24.13 -49.71
N THR A 220 23.20 23.59 -49.72
CA THR A 220 22.99 22.14 -49.60
C THR A 220 23.58 21.37 -50.79
N PHE A 221 23.49 21.91 -52.01
CA PHE A 221 23.92 21.23 -53.22
C PHE A 221 25.44 21.02 -53.26
N GLN A 222 26.21 22.08 -52.97
CA GLN A 222 27.67 21.99 -52.89
C GLN A 222 28.12 21.00 -51.81
N TYR A 223 27.46 21.04 -50.64
CA TYR A 223 27.77 20.11 -49.56
C TYR A 223 27.44 18.64 -49.93
N GLN A 224 26.33 18.40 -50.62
CA GLN A 224 25.99 17.05 -51.11
C GLN A 224 27.02 16.53 -52.11
N HIS A 225 27.49 17.38 -53.03
CA HIS A 225 28.55 17.03 -53.98
C HIS A 225 29.87 16.73 -53.28
N LEU A 226 30.22 17.53 -52.26
CA LEU A 226 31.39 17.29 -51.43
C LEU A 226 31.31 15.94 -50.69
N LEU A 227 30.17 15.63 -50.07
CA LEU A 227 29.99 14.33 -49.41
C LEU A 227 30.05 13.18 -50.42
N LEU A 228 29.48 13.35 -51.62
CA LEU A 228 29.50 12.33 -52.66
C LEU A 228 30.91 12.12 -53.21
N SER A 229 31.69 13.18 -53.43
CA SER A 229 33.06 13.06 -53.93
C SER A 229 33.97 12.36 -52.92
N LYS A 230 33.82 12.66 -51.62
CA LYS A 230 34.55 11.95 -50.55
C LYS A 230 34.06 10.51 -50.36
N ALA A 231 32.77 10.23 -50.57
CA ALA A 231 32.21 8.87 -50.45
C ALA A 231 32.45 7.97 -51.68
N ALA A 232 32.67 8.55 -52.86
CA ALA A 232 33.00 7.83 -54.09
C ALA A 232 34.42 7.21 -54.03
N TRP A 233 35.28 7.71 -53.15
CA TRP A 233 36.52 7.00 -52.79
C TRP A 233 36.22 5.86 -51.83
N ASN A 234 35.95 4.67 -52.39
CA ASN A 234 36.37 3.34 -51.87
C ASN A 234 35.68 2.19 -52.64
N ASN A 235 36.37 1.63 -53.64
CA ASN A 235 36.75 0.21 -53.81
C ASN A 235 36.94 -0.17 -55.29
N GLU A 236 38.08 -0.81 -55.59
CA GLU A 236 38.40 -1.43 -56.89
C GLU A 236 37.77 -2.83 -57.06
N TYR A 237 37.07 -3.34 -56.05
CA TYR A 237 36.58 -4.73 -56.00
C TYR A 237 35.05 -4.81 -56.02
N TYR A 238 34.49 -5.36 -57.10
CA TYR A 238 33.05 -5.49 -57.37
C TYR A 238 32.28 -6.39 -56.38
N LEU A 239 32.96 -7.36 -55.75
CA LEU A 239 32.37 -8.26 -54.75
C LEU A 239 32.29 -7.65 -53.34
N ALA A 240 32.93 -6.51 -53.11
CA ALA A 240 32.86 -5.80 -51.84
C ALA A 240 31.63 -4.87 -51.84
N SER A 241 30.64 -5.17 -50.99
CA SER A 241 29.56 -4.24 -50.67
C SER A 241 30.17 -2.91 -50.20
N ASN A 242 29.85 -1.80 -50.87
CA ASN A 242 30.26 -0.48 -50.40
C ASN A 242 29.41 -0.13 -49.16
N LEU A 243 29.94 -0.49 -47.99
CA LEU A 243 29.29 -0.39 -46.68
C LEU A 243 28.71 1.01 -46.40
N ASN A 244 29.27 2.06 -47.02
CA ASN A 244 28.88 3.44 -46.79
C ASN A 244 27.81 3.97 -47.74
N TYR A 245 27.57 3.34 -48.91
CA TYR A 245 26.62 3.86 -49.90
C TYR A 245 25.20 4.00 -49.33
N SER A 246 24.73 3.00 -48.56
CA SER A 246 23.39 3.03 -47.96
C SER A 246 23.24 4.15 -46.91
N LEU A 247 24.30 4.44 -46.14
CA LEU A 247 24.34 5.53 -45.15
C LEU A 247 24.34 6.89 -45.85
N THR A 248 25.25 7.09 -46.80
CA THR A 248 25.37 8.32 -47.58
C THR A 248 24.07 8.63 -48.33
N LYS A 249 23.45 7.62 -48.96
CA LYS A 249 22.13 7.79 -49.61
C LYS A 249 21.06 8.32 -48.66
N LYS A 250 21.01 7.80 -47.42
CA LYS A 250 20.05 8.28 -46.41
C LYS A 250 20.35 9.72 -45.97
N ARG A 251 21.62 10.08 -45.77
CA ARG A 251 22.08 11.46 -45.48
C ARG A 251 21.62 12.42 -46.57
N LEU A 252 21.96 12.14 -47.83
CA LEU A 252 21.59 12.97 -48.98
C LEU A 252 20.07 13.16 -49.09
N LYS A 253 19.30 12.08 -48.93
CA LYS A 253 17.82 12.14 -48.94
C LYS A 253 17.27 12.99 -47.79
N MET A 254 17.83 12.87 -46.58
CA MET A 254 17.35 13.61 -45.41
C MET A 254 17.56 15.12 -45.56
N MET A 255 18.67 15.54 -46.18
CA MET A 255 18.98 16.95 -46.42
C MET A 255 17.89 17.66 -47.26
N THR A 256 17.34 16.98 -48.27
CA THR A 256 16.30 17.53 -49.17
C THR A 256 14.87 17.32 -48.66
N THR A 257 14.68 16.53 -47.60
CA THR A 257 13.35 16.23 -47.07
C THR A 257 12.70 17.48 -46.45
N LYS A 258 11.42 17.73 -46.75
CA LYS A 258 10.62 18.78 -46.11
C LYS A 258 9.78 18.16 -44.98
N SER A 259 9.82 18.75 -43.79
CA SER A 259 9.00 18.32 -42.65
C SER A 259 8.12 19.46 -42.18
N SER A 260 6.85 19.15 -41.91
CA SER A 260 5.89 20.11 -41.35
C SER A 260 6.01 20.17 -39.82
N HIS A 261 5.99 21.37 -39.25
CA HIS A 261 6.02 21.57 -37.80
C HIS A 261 4.87 20.88 -37.07
N THR A 262 3.67 20.87 -37.66
CA THR A 262 2.48 20.24 -37.06
C THR A 262 2.59 18.71 -37.04
N ILE A 263 3.08 18.10 -38.13
CA ILE A 263 3.31 16.66 -38.23
C ILE A 263 4.41 16.23 -37.24
N ILE A 264 5.49 17.00 -37.14
CA ILE A 264 6.56 16.75 -36.16
C ILE A 264 5.98 16.75 -34.74
N LEU A 265 5.19 17.77 -34.40
CA LEU A 265 4.59 17.89 -33.07
C LEU A 265 3.65 16.71 -32.76
N LEU A 266 2.78 16.34 -33.71
CA LEU A 266 1.86 15.22 -33.55
C LEU A 266 2.60 13.89 -33.34
N LYS A 267 3.66 13.63 -34.12
CA LYS A 267 4.49 12.42 -33.97
C LYS A 267 5.23 12.38 -32.64
N LYS A 268 5.70 13.53 -32.12
CA LYS A 268 6.29 13.61 -30.77
C LYS A 268 5.27 13.28 -29.69
N LEU A 269 4.05 13.83 -29.79
CA LEU A 269 2.98 13.56 -28.84
C LEU A 269 2.52 12.10 -28.89
N ALA A 270 2.56 11.45 -30.05
CA ALA A 270 2.21 10.04 -30.21
C ALA A 270 3.12 9.08 -29.43
N VAL A 271 4.33 9.51 -29.02
CA VAL A 271 5.23 8.71 -28.18
C VAL A 271 4.63 8.47 -26.79
N ILE A 272 3.86 9.40 -26.24
CA ILE A 272 3.28 9.27 -24.88
C ILE A 272 2.31 8.07 -24.76
N PRO A 273 1.25 7.97 -25.60
CA PRO A 273 0.36 6.82 -25.54
C PRO A 273 1.05 5.52 -25.95
N LEU A 274 2.04 5.57 -26.86
CA LEU A 274 2.86 4.41 -27.22
C LEU A 274 3.61 3.85 -26.01
N LEU A 275 4.38 4.69 -25.31
CA LEU A 275 5.12 4.28 -24.11
C LEU A 275 4.16 3.79 -23.02
N THR A 276 3.04 4.48 -22.80
CA THR A 276 2.03 4.05 -21.83
C THR A 276 1.51 2.65 -22.17
N GLY A 277 1.14 2.40 -23.42
CA GLY A 277 0.70 1.08 -23.88
C GLY A 277 1.78 0.01 -23.71
N PHE A 278 3.05 0.34 -23.95
CA PHE A 278 4.16 -0.59 -23.78
C PHE A 278 4.44 -0.94 -22.31
N ILE A 279 4.23 0.00 -21.37
CA ILE A 279 4.28 -0.32 -19.93
C ILE A 279 3.25 -1.41 -19.63
N PHE A 280 1.99 -1.23 -20.04
CA PHE A 280 0.94 -2.23 -19.79
C PHE A 280 1.18 -3.59 -20.49
N LEU A 281 1.84 -3.56 -21.65
CA LEU A 281 2.13 -4.76 -22.44
C LEU A 281 3.28 -5.58 -21.86
N PHE A 282 4.37 -4.93 -21.42
CA PHE A 282 5.60 -5.62 -21.01
C PHE A 282 5.79 -5.74 -19.50
N ALA A 283 5.09 -4.94 -18.69
CA ALA A 283 5.19 -4.99 -17.24
C ALA A 283 5.00 -6.41 -16.67
N GLU A 284 5.70 -6.68 -15.57
CA GLU A 284 5.55 -7.91 -14.83
C GLU A 284 4.22 -7.92 -14.11
N ARG A 285 3.37 -8.89 -14.47
CA ARG A 285 2.09 -9.09 -13.84
C ARG A 285 2.31 -10.06 -12.69
N VAL A 286 2.28 -9.52 -11.48
CA VAL A 286 2.30 -10.35 -10.29
C VAL A 286 0.86 -10.52 -9.87
N GLU A 287 0.38 -11.75 -10.05
CA GLU A 287 -0.84 -12.18 -9.39
C GLU A 287 -0.59 -12.15 -7.89
N ALA A 288 -1.33 -11.32 -7.17
CA ALA A 288 -1.34 -11.40 -5.73
C ALA A 288 -1.95 -12.74 -5.35
N GLN A 289 -1.14 -13.79 -5.23
CA GLN A 289 -1.52 -15.02 -4.56
C GLN A 289 -1.84 -14.62 -3.13
N LYS A 290 -3.13 -14.41 -2.88
CA LYS A 290 -3.65 -14.49 -1.54
C LYS A 290 -3.38 -15.93 -1.15
N ILE A 291 -2.32 -16.16 -0.37
CA ILE A 291 -2.20 -17.37 0.44
C ILE A 291 -3.44 -17.34 1.31
N ILE A 292 -4.50 -17.97 0.82
CA ILE A 292 -5.53 -18.49 1.67
C ILE A 292 -4.77 -19.60 2.37
N GLU A 293 -4.30 -19.33 3.59
CA GLU A 293 -4.21 -20.41 4.55
C GLU A 293 -5.57 -21.09 4.43
N ILE A 294 -5.58 -22.29 3.88
CA ILE A 294 -6.68 -23.22 4.12
C ILE A 294 -6.51 -23.57 5.59
N VAL A 295 -6.89 -22.62 6.46
CA VAL A 295 -7.52 -22.95 7.71
C VAL A 295 -8.70 -23.77 7.22
N GLU A 296 -8.57 -25.07 7.40
CA GLU A 296 -9.64 -26.03 7.30
C GLU A 296 -10.89 -25.34 7.83
N ASN A 297 -11.76 -24.90 6.91
CA ASN A 297 -13.09 -24.46 7.27
C ASN A 297 -13.76 -25.77 7.68
N THR A 298 -13.53 -26.14 8.94
CA THR A 298 -14.46 -26.95 9.71
C THR A 298 -15.80 -26.33 9.41
N ARG A 299 -16.60 -27.07 8.65
CA ARG A 299 -18.00 -26.75 8.39
C ARG A 299 -18.56 -26.21 9.69
N PHE A 300 -18.95 -24.94 9.71
CA PHE A 300 -19.86 -24.44 10.73
C PHE A 300 -21.15 -25.24 10.55
N LYS A 301 -21.22 -26.40 11.21
CA LYS A 301 -22.49 -26.87 11.73
C LYS A 301 -22.98 -25.70 12.56
N LYS A 302 -24.11 -25.12 12.14
CA LYS A 302 -24.84 -24.11 12.89
C LYS A 302 -25.41 -24.79 14.14
N GLY A 303 -24.53 -25.14 15.06
CA GLY A 303 -24.85 -25.58 16.41
C GLY A 303 -24.91 -24.37 17.32
N LYS A 304 -25.77 -24.43 18.36
CA LYS A 304 -25.92 -23.42 19.41
C LYS A 304 -24.56 -22.82 19.82
N LEU A 305 -24.39 -21.51 19.65
CA LEU A 305 -23.26 -20.78 20.26
C LEU A 305 -23.36 -20.92 21.79
N SER A 306 -22.22 -21.11 22.45
CA SER A 306 -22.18 -21.13 23.91
C SER A 306 -22.41 -19.73 24.49
N GLU A 307 -23.00 -19.62 25.68
CA GLU A 307 -23.25 -18.33 26.36
C GLU A 307 -21.97 -17.49 26.54
N LYS A 308 -20.81 -18.17 26.68
CA LYS A 308 -19.49 -17.54 26.74
C LYS A 308 -19.08 -16.88 25.42
N GLU A 309 -19.44 -17.46 24.28
CA GLU A 309 -19.15 -16.88 22.96
C GLU A 309 -20.06 -15.70 22.67
N ILE A 310 -21.34 -15.81 23.03
CA ILE A 310 -22.31 -14.71 22.93
C ILE A 310 -21.87 -13.52 23.80
N TYR A 311 -21.36 -13.78 25.00
CA TYR A 311 -20.80 -12.72 25.85
C TYR A 311 -19.56 -12.03 25.26
N LYS A 312 -18.68 -12.79 24.59
CA LYS A 312 -17.53 -12.19 23.89
C LYS A 312 -17.99 -11.29 22.73
N GLU A 313 -19.00 -11.71 21.98
CA GLU A 313 -19.58 -10.89 20.91
C GLU A 313 -20.23 -9.61 21.46
N PHE A 314 -21.00 -9.70 22.54
CA PHE A 314 -21.59 -8.54 23.21
C PHE A 314 -20.52 -7.56 23.70
N TYR A 315 -19.50 -8.06 24.41
CA TYR A 315 -18.46 -7.22 24.99
C TYR A 315 -17.61 -6.51 23.92
N TYR A 316 -17.36 -7.19 22.79
CA TYR A 316 -16.55 -6.66 21.69
C TYR A 316 -17.35 -6.05 20.52
N LYS A 317 -18.67 -5.91 20.65
CA LYS A 317 -19.55 -5.43 19.55
C LYS A 317 -19.13 -4.09 18.96
N ASP A 318 -18.60 -3.20 19.79
CA ASP A 318 -18.16 -1.86 19.43
C ASP A 318 -16.64 -1.74 19.25
N LEU A 319 -15.90 -2.85 19.41
CA LEU A 319 -14.45 -2.86 19.26
C LEU A 319 -14.08 -2.72 17.78
N ILE A 320 -13.29 -1.69 17.48
CA ILE A 320 -12.66 -1.48 16.17
C ILE A 320 -11.16 -1.69 16.35
N ILE A 321 -10.65 -2.73 15.72
CA ILE A 321 -9.22 -3.03 15.68
C ILE A 321 -8.62 -2.38 14.44
N ILE A 322 -7.67 -1.48 14.64
CA ILE A 322 -6.93 -0.85 13.55
C ILE A 322 -5.59 -1.56 13.42
N LYS A 323 -5.36 -2.18 12.27
CA LYS A 323 -4.12 -2.88 11.94
C LYS A 323 -3.45 -2.18 10.77
N GLU A 324 -2.14 -2.04 10.84
CA GLU A 324 -1.34 -1.57 9.71
C GLU A 324 -0.96 -2.77 8.83
N ASP A 325 -1.23 -2.69 7.53
CA ASP A 325 -0.77 -3.69 6.57
C ASP A 325 0.73 -3.54 6.29
N LYS A 326 1.30 -4.49 5.55
CA LYS A 326 2.73 -4.50 5.20
C LYS A 326 3.17 -3.28 4.38
N ASN A 327 2.23 -2.52 3.83
CA ASN A 327 2.45 -1.36 2.99
C ASN A 327 2.20 -0.03 3.75
N GLY A 328 1.95 -0.08 5.06
CA GLY A 328 1.69 1.10 5.89
C GLY A 328 0.24 1.60 5.87
N ASN A 329 -0.69 0.89 5.23
CA ASN A 329 -2.10 1.28 5.21
C ASN A 329 -2.82 0.77 6.45
N LYS A 330 -3.62 1.65 7.07
CA LYS A 330 -4.43 1.30 8.25
C LYS A 330 -5.75 0.66 7.81
N ILE A 331 -5.92 -0.61 8.14
CA ILE A 331 -7.13 -1.39 7.96
C ILE A 331 -7.87 -1.45 9.30
N SER A 332 -9.11 -0.99 9.32
CA SER A 332 -10.00 -1.12 10.49
C SER A 332 -10.90 -2.34 10.33
N LYS A 333 -10.89 -3.26 11.31
CA LYS A 333 -11.80 -4.41 11.39
C LYS A 333 -12.67 -4.35 12.65
N ARG A 334 -13.92 -4.79 12.56
CA ARG A 334 -14.80 -5.05 13.71
C ARG A 334 -14.56 -6.45 14.27
N TYR A 335 -15.00 -6.70 15.51
CA TYR A 335 -14.83 -8.02 16.16
C TYR A 335 -15.40 -9.20 15.37
N ASN A 336 -16.54 -9.02 14.69
CA ASN A 336 -17.15 -10.03 13.84
C ASN A 336 -16.37 -10.30 12.53
N GLU A 337 -15.51 -9.37 12.12
CA GLU A 337 -14.63 -9.47 10.94
C GLU A 337 -13.25 -10.07 11.27
N LEU A 338 -12.99 -10.36 12.55
CA LEU A 338 -11.75 -11.00 13.01
C LEU A 338 -11.78 -12.50 12.78
N THR A 339 -10.63 -13.06 12.39
CA THR A 339 -10.43 -14.51 12.37
C THR A 339 -10.39 -15.07 13.79
N ASN A 340 -10.60 -16.38 13.96
CA ASN A 340 -10.52 -17.02 15.29
C ASN A 340 -9.14 -16.84 15.95
N VAL A 341 -8.07 -16.83 15.15
CA VAL A 341 -6.69 -16.56 15.61
C VAL A 341 -6.55 -15.11 16.07
N GLU A 342 -7.14 -14.15 15.34
CA GLU A 342 -7.16 -12.74 15.75
C GLU A 342 -8.00 -12.56 17.05
N LYS A 343 -9.14 -13.23 17.16
CA LYS A 343 -9.98 -13.23 18.38
C LYS A 343 -9.27 -13.84 19.59
N ALA A 344 -8.46 -14.88 19.39
CA ALA A 344 -7.71 -15.54 20.46
C ALA A 344 -6.60 -14.67 21.06
N LYS A 345 -6.13 -13.65 20.33
CA LYS A 345 -5.14 -12.68 20.82
C LYS A 345 -5.74 -11.57 21.68
N LEU A 346 -7.07 -11.46 21.72
CA LEU A 346 -7.75 -10.47 22.56
C LEU A 346 -7.75 -10.93 24.01
N VAL A 347 -7.59 -9.95 24.91
CA VAL A 347 -7.74 -10.17 26.35
C VAL A 347 -9.14 -10.77 26.60
N PRO A 348 -9.32 -11.77 27.48
CA PRO A 348 -10.67 -12.25 27.77
C PRO A 348 -11.53 -11.13 28.41
N PRO A 349 -12.82 -11.02 28.06
CA PRO A 349 -13.68 -10.03 28.70
C PRO A 349 -13.78 -10.33 30.21
N PRO A 350 -13.88 -9.30 31.07
CA PRO A 350 -14.12 -9.48 32.49
C PRO A 350 -15.46 -10.21 32.69
N PRO A 351 -15.67 -10.92 33.82
CA PRO A 351 -16.94 -11.59 34.07
C PRO A 351 -18.11 -10.60 34.09
N ILE A 352 -19.27 -11.02 33.58
CA ILE A 352 -20.51 -10.22 33.54
C ILE A 352 -20.81 -9.63 34.92
N LYS A 353 -20.70 -10.46 35.96
CA LYS A 353 -20.77 -10.02 37.36
C LYS A 353 -19.36 -9.85 37.89
N LEU A 354 -19.04 -8.61 38.24
CA LEU A 354 -17.77 -8.29 38.88
C LEU A 354 -17.80 -8.79 40.32
N LYS A 355 -16.66 -9.29 40.82
CA LYS A 355 -16.49 -9.68 42.22
C LYS A 355 -16.25 -8.45 43.10
N LYS A 356 -16.74 -8.51 44.35
CA LYS A 356 -16.48 -7.51 45.38
C LYS A 356 -15.00 -7.54 45.76
N THR A 357 -14.41 -6.37 45.99
CA THR A 357 -13.06 -6.22 46.54
C THR A 357 -13.13 -5.31 47.76
N THR A 358 -12.77 -5.84 48.92
CA THR A 358 -12.77 -5.08 50.17
C THR A 358 -11.58 -4.15 50.24
N LEU A 359 -11.83 -2.87 50.50
CA LEU A 359 -10.76 -1.89 50.75
C LEU A 359 -10.18 -2.13 52.15
N THR A 360 -8.85 -2.13 52.28
CA THR A 360 -8.21 -2.23 53.60
C THR A 360 -8.28 -0.90 54.33
N LYS A 361 -8.35 -0.91 55.67
CA LYS A 361 -8.40 0.32 56.49
C LYS A 361 -7.21 1.24 56.20
N LYS A 362 -6.00 0.67 56.13
CA LYS A 362 -4.78 1.40 55.76
C LYS A 362 -4.90 2.08 54.40
N LYS A 363 -5.47 1.38 53.41
CA LYS A 363 -5.64 1.94 52.07
C LYS A 363 -6.67 3.07 52.05
N LEU A 364 -7.74 2.97 52.81
CA LEU A 364 -8.73 4.04 52.92
C LEU A 364 -8.12 5.32 53.50
N GLU A 365 -7.26 5.20 54.53
CA GLU A 365 -6.54 6.34 55.10
C GLU A 365 -5.56 6.97 54.09
N ASP A 366 -4.81 6.16 53.33
CA ASP A 366 -3.90 6.67 52.29
C ASP A 366 -4.64 7.52 51.23
N LEU A 367 -5.89 7.18 50.92
CA LEU A 367 -6.70 7.88 49.90
C LEU A 367 -7.18 9.25 50.35
N LYS A 368 -7.08 9.58 51.65
CA LYS A 368 -7.43 10.91 52.16
C LYS A 368 -6.41 11.99 51.79
N ASP A 369 -5.21 11.59 51.35
CA ASP A 369 -4.16 12.51 50.92
C ASP A 369 -4.50 13.17 49.57
N ASN A 370 -5.00 14.42 49.64
CA ASN A 370 -5.37 15.24 48.48
C ASN A 370 -4.17 15.67 47.62
N SER A 371 -2.93 15.54 48.11
CA SER A 371 -1.73 15.79 47.29
C SER A 371 -1.45 14.64 46.31
N LYS A 372 -1.89 13.42 46.66
CA LYS A 372 -1.57 12.19 45.91
C LYS A 372 -2.73 11.63 45.11
N TYR A 373 -3.95 11.75 45.63
CA TYR A 373 -5.14 11.11 45.06
C TYR A 373 -6.25 12.11 44.80
N ALA A 374 -6.78 12.11 43.59
CA ALA A 374 -8.13 12.62 43.34
C ALA A 374 -9.14 11.47 43.57
N VAL A 375 -10.27 11.77 44.19
CA VAL A 375 -11.24 10.76 44.65
C VAL A 375 -12.56 10.89 43.90
N TRP A 376 -13.06 9.74 43.43
CA TRP A 376 -14.39 9.59 42.87
C TRP A 376 -15.16 8.55 43.68
N ILE A 377 -16.38 8.89 44.06
CA ILE A 377 -17.34 7.97 44.66
C ILE A 377 -18.51 7.85 43.70
N ASP A 378 -18.83 6.63 43.28
CA ASP A 378 -19.97 6.33 42.40
C ASP A 378 -19.98 7.18 41.10
N GLY A 379 -18.79 7.36 40.51
CA GLY A 379 -18.60 8.13 39.28
C GLY A 379 -18.59 9.65 39.45
N LYS A 380 -18.79 10.18 40.67
CA LYS A 380 -18.74 11.61 40.97
C LYS A 380 -17.45 11.97 41.68
N SER A 381 -16.78 13.02 41.20
CA SER A 381 -15.60 13.56 41.88
C SER A 381 -16.02 14.23 43.19
N VAL A 382 -15.32 13.88 44.27
CA VAL A 382 -15.53 14.40 45.63
C VAL A 382 -14.22 14.91 46.21
N LYS A 383 -14.30 15.77 47.23
CA LYS A 383 -13.13 16.12 48.04
C LYS A 383 -12.73 14.92 48.89
N ASN A 384 -11.44 14.73 49.12
CA ASN A 384 -10.93 13.59 49.89
C ASN A 384 -11.45 13.55 51.34
N GLU A 385 -11.76 14.71 51.95
CA GLU A 385 -12.39 14.84 53.27
C GLU A 385 -13.72 14.08 53.38
N VAL A 386 -14.45 13.93 52.28
CA VAL A 386 -15.72 13.19 52.23
C VAL A 386 -15.53 11.73 52.64
N LEU A 387 -14.33 11.16 52.47
CA LEU A 387 -14.00 9.79 52.90
C LEU A 387 -14.06 9.60 54.42
N ASN A 388 -14.03 10.67 55.22
CA ASN A 388 -14.19 10.57 56.68
C ASN A 388 -15.57 10.06 57.10
N ASN A 389 -16.57 10.21 56.22
CA ASN A 389 -17.94 9.77 56.46
C ASN A 389 -18.19 8.31 56.04
N TYR A 390 -17.15 7.60 55.57
CA TYR A 390 -17.27 6.24 55.04
C TYR A 390 -16.35 5.27 55.79
N LYS A 391 -16.85 4.06 56.02
CA LYS A 391 -16.06 2.91 56.47
C LYS A 391 -15.50 2.18 55.25
N ASN A 392 -14.39 1.45 55.45
CA ASN A 392 -13.78 0.66 54.38
C ASN A 392 -14.71 -0.47 53.85
N THR A 393 -15.69 -0.88 54.66
CA THR A 393 -16.75 -1.86 54.31
C THR A 393 -17.88 -1.28 53.47
N ASP A 394 -17.97 0.04 53.36
CA ASP A 394 -19.04 0.70 52.58
C ASP A 394 -18.77 0.62 51.07
N PHE A 395 -17.53 0.29 50.70
CA PHE A 395 -17.09 0.15 49.33
C PHE A 395 -16.97 -1.33 48.93
N SER A 396 -17.68 -1.70 47.87
CA SER A 396 -17.63 -3.06 47.29
C SER A 396 -16.59 -3.19 46.18
N ARG A 397 -16.03 -2.09 45.68
CA ARG A 397 -14.97 -2.11 44.67
C ARG A 397 -14.16 -0.82 44.66
N TYR A 398 -12.89 -0.91 44.28
CA TYR A 398 -12.08 0.26 43.96
C TYR A 398 -11.19 0.02 42.74
N SER A 399 -10.79 1.10 42.07
CA SER A 399 -9.77 1.08 41.02
C SER A 399 -8.87 2.31 41.09
N ASN A 400 -7.56 2.10 40.95
CA ASN A 400 -6.55 3.16 40.93
C ASN A 400 -6.04 3.35 39.50
N SER A 401 -5.86 4.59 39.06
CA SER A 401 -5.29 4.90 37.75
C SER A 401 -4.27 6.05 37.87
N PHE A 402 -3.11 5.86 37.23
CA PHE A 402 -2.10 6.91 37.15
C PHE A 402 -2.46 7.93 36.07
N VAL A 403 -2.28 9.22 36.37
CA VAL A 403 -2.55 10.34 35.47
C VAL A 403 -1.22 10.96 35.04
N TYR A 404 -0.92 10.87 33.74
CA TYR A 404 0.28 11.46 33.15
C TYR A 404 0.30 12.99 33.27
N LYS A 405 1.49 13.58 33.37
CA LYS A 405 1.69 15.02 33.62
C LYS A 405 0.93 15.94 32.65
N ASN A 406 0.79 15.55 31.40
CA ASN A 406 0.06 16.30 30.36
C ASN A 406 -1.47 16.21 30.46
N ALA A 407 -2.01 15.26 31.22
CA ALA A 407 -3.45 15.09 31.45
C ALA A 407 -3.92 15.68 32.80
N ARG A 408 -2.98 16.13 33.64
CA ARG A 408 -3.28 16.77 34.93
C ARG A 408 -3.78 18.20 34.69
N SER A 409 -4.84 18.58 35.39
CA SER A 409 -5.45 19.91 35.26
C SER A 409 -5.24 20.72 36.54
N LYS A 410 -5.45 22.04 36.49
CA LYS A 410 -5.45 22.87 37.71
C LYS A 410 -6.45 22.38 38.76
N ARG A 411 -7.56 21.77 38.32
CA ARG A 411 -8.62 21.21 39.19
C ARG A 411 -8.23 19.86 39.78
N PHE A 412 -7.45 19.06 39.06
CA PHE A 412 -6.99 17.73 39.46
C PHE A 412 -5.48 17.59 39.21
N PRO A 413 -4.64 18.18 40.08
CA PRO A 413 -3.18 18.15 39.93
C PRO A 413 -2.56 16.81 40.35
N GLN A 414 -3.34 15.91 40.96
CA GLN A 414 -2.86 14.68 41.58
C GLN A 414 -2.33 13.67 40.55
N GLU A 415 -1.35 12.88 40.95
CA GLU A 415 -0.72 11.89 40.08
C GLU A 415 -1.56 10.62 39.90
N ASN A 416 -2.48 10.38 40.83
CA ASN A 416 -3.35 9.21 40.83
C ASN A 416 -4.80 9.63 41.00
N GLN A 417 -5.69 8.88 40.36
CA GLN A 417 -7.13 8.97 40.56
C GLN A 417 -7.69 7.65 41.07
N ILE A 418 -8.50 7.70 42.12
CA ILE A 418 -9.18 6.54 42.70
C ILE A 418 -10.68 6.60 42.42
N ASN A 419 -11.25 5.51 41.90
CA ASN A 419 -12.70 5.33 41.87
C ASN A 419 -13.11 4.34 42.95
N LEU A 420 -14.06 4.73 43.78
CA LEU A 420 -14.65 3.95 44.85
C LEU A 420 -16.13 3.72 44.54
N TYR A 421 -16.58 2.48 44.71
CA TYR A 421 -17.95 2.06 44.42
C TYR A 421 -18.61 1.66 45.71
N THR A 422 -19.65 2.39 46.12
CA THR A 422 -20.45 2.03 47.27
C THR A 422 -21.15 0.68 47.04
N ASN A 423 -21.55 0.01 48.11
CA ASN A 423 -22.25 -1.27 48.04
C ASN A 423 -23.50 -1.19 47.14
N ASN A 424 -24.28 -0.12 47.26
CA ASN A 424 -25.49 0.09 46.46
C ASN A 424 -25.14 0.31 44.98
N TYR A 425 -24.23 1.25 44.69
CA TYR A 425 -23.83 1.56 43.32
C TYR A 425 -23.21 0.36 42.62
N PHE A 426 -22.36 -0.41 43.30
CA PHE A 426 -21.78 -1.64 42.76
C PHE A 426 -22.84 -2.68 42.38
N ASN A 427 -23.86 -2.89 43.22
CA ASN A 427 -24.95 -3.81 42.93
C ASN A 427 -25.79 -3.34 41.74
N THR A 428 -26.14 -2.05 41.69
CA THR A 428 -26.86 -1.44 40.57
C THR A 428 -26.08 -1.60 39.27
N GLN A 429 -24.78 -1.28 39.27
CA GLN A 429 -23.91 -1.41 38.08
C GLN A 429 -23.70 -2.87 37.64
N ASN A 430 -23.73 -3.85 38.55
CA ASN A 430 -23.75 -5.27 38.18
C ASN A 430 -25.09 -5.66 37.52
N LYS A 431 -26.22 -5.20 38.08
CA LYS A 431 -27.56 -5.47 37.56
C LYS A 431 -27.78 -4.85 36.18
N GLU A 432 -27.31 -3.62 35.97
CA GLU A 432 -27.37 -2.95 34.67
C GLU A 432 -26.58 -3.72 33.60
N ARG A 433 -25.33 -4.12 33.88
CA ARG A 433 -24.52 -4.91 32.94
C ARG A 433 -25.13 -6.27 32.62
N GLU A 434 -25.80 -6.90 33.59
CA GLU A 434 -26.54 -8.15 33.37
C GLU A 434 -27.77 -7.91 32.47
N ASN A 435 -28.56 -6.87 32.74
CA ASN A 435 -29.73 -6.52 31.95
C ASN A 435 -29.36 -6.17 30.49
N GLU A 436 -28.30 -5.38 30.27
CA GLU A 436 -27.83 -5.05 28.92
C GLU A 436 -27.41 -6.28 28.12
N PHE A 437 -26.81 -7.27 28.79
CA PHE A 437 -26.44 -8.54 28.16
C PHE A 437 -27.68 -9.39 27.85
N ILE A 438 -28.67 -9.46 28.75
CA ILE A 438 -29.95 -10.15 28.52
C ILE A 438 -30.70 -9.51 27.35
N GLU A 439 -30.80 -8.18 27.30
CA GLU A 439 -31.44 -7.44 26.20
C GLU A 439 -30.72 -7.70 24.87
N TYR A 440 -29.39 -7.80 24.88
CA TYR A 440 -28.63 -8.20 23.69
C TYR A 440 -28.96 -9.63 23.22
N ILE A 441 -29.07 -10.58 24.14
CA ILE A 441 -29.47 -11.96 23.82
C ILE A 441 -30.89 -11.99 23.21
N GLU A 442 -31.83 -11.24 23.80
CA GLU A 442 -33.21 -11.17 23.32
C GLU A 442 -33.30 -10.52 21.94
N THR A 443 -32.56 -9.43 21.70
CA THR A 443 -32.54 -8.75 20.41
C THR A 443 -31.89 -9.57 19.30
N GLU A 444 -30.82 -10.32 19.58
CA GLU A 444 -30.23 -11.26 18.61
C GLU A 444 -31.17 -12.45 18.32
N LYS A 445 -31.86 -12.98 19.34
CA LYS A 445 -32.91 -14.00 19.14
C LYS A 445 -34.08 -13.48 18.29
N LEU A 446 -34.48 -12.22 18.47
CA LEU A 446 -35.54 -11.58 17.69
C LEU A 446 -35.15 -11.34 16.23
N LYS A 447 -33.88 -11.02 15.93
CA LYS A 447 -33.37 -10.92 14.55
C LYS A 447 -33.37 -12.27 13.82
N SER A 448 -33.25 -13.38 14.55
CA SER A 448 -33.32 -14.73 14.00
C SER A 448 -34.73 -15.31 13.89
N ALA A 449 -35.75 -14.68 14.48
CA ALA A 449 -37.12 -15.17 14.44
C ALA A 449 -37.76 -14.93 13.06
N LYS A 450 -38.17 -16.01 12.39
CA LYS A 450 -38.94 -15.93 11.14
C LYS A 450 -40.44 -15.80 11.45
N TRP A 451 -41.08 -14.81 10.85
CA TRP A 451 -42.53 -14.69 10.83
C TRP A 451 -43.09 -15.57 9.71
N GLN A 452 -44.12 -16.35 10.01
CA GLN A 452 -44.82 -17.14 9.01
C GLN A 452 -46.32 -16.82 9.07
N LYS A 453 -46.91 -16.60 7.90
CA LYS A 453 -48.31 -16.25 7.72
C LYS A 453 -49.08 -17.54 7.41
N LEU A 454 -50.09 -17.84 8.22
CA LEU A 454 -50.94 -19.01 8.01
C LEU A 454 -51.90 -18.77 6.83
N PRO A 455 -52.42 -19.84 6.20
CA PRO A 455 -53.33 -19.75 5.05
C PRO A 455 -54.65 -19.01 5.34
N ASN A 456 -55.04 -18.87 6.62
CA ASN A 456 -56.22 -18.12 7.06
C ASN A 456 -55.94 -16.62 7.30
N GLY A 457 -54.69 -16.16 7.13
CA GLY A 457 -54.30 -14.75 7.24
C GLY A 457 -53.71 -14.32 8.58
N GLU A 458 -53.66 -15.18 9.61
CA GLU A 458 -53.02 -14.86 10.88
C GLU A 458 -51.49 -15.02 10.83
N ASN A 459 -50.77 -14.13 11.54
CA ASN A 459 -49.32 -14.20 11.67
C ASN A 459 -48.95 -14.86 13.00
N ILE A 460 -48.22 -15.98 12.95
CA ILE A 460 -47.66 -16.61 14.16
C ILE A 460 -46.16 -16.32 14.28
N LYS A 461 -45.73 -16.07 15.52
CA LYS A 461 -44.33 -15.84 15.90
C LYS A 461 -43.66 -17.17 16.22
N ILE A 462 -42.85 -17.71 15.32
CA ILE A 462 -42.11 -18.95 15.58
C ILE A 462 -40.84 -18.61 16.36
N ILE A 463 -40.80 -19.04 17.62
CA ILE A 463 -39.59 -19.12 18.43
C ILE A 463 -39.11 -20.56 18.29
N GLU A 464 -37.89 -20.81 17.79
CA GLU A 464 -37.34 -22.15 17.44
C GLU A 464 -37.13 -23.10 18.65
N ASN A 465 -38.09 -23.23 19.55
CA ASN A 465 -38.07 -24.16 20.69
C ASN A 465 -39.34 -25.02 20.73
N THR A 466 -39.60 -25.81 19.69
CA THR A 466 -40.45 -27.00 19.82
C THR A 466 -40.07 -28.04 18.77
N PRO A 467 -39.68 -29.27 19.16
CA PRO A 467 -39.42 -30.33 18.19
C PRO A 467 -40.73 -31.08 17.90
N LEU A 468 -41.01 -31.45 16.65
CA LEU A 468 -41.55 -32.78 16.31
C LEU A 468 -41.79 -33.02 14.80
N LYS A 469 -41.38 -34.24 14.43
CA LYS A 469 -41.92 -35.24 13.48
C LYS A 469 -41.87 -35.06 11.95
N ILE A 470 -41.35 -36.14 11.37
CA ILE A 470 -41.22 -36.55 9.97
C ILE A 470 -42.60 -36.94 9.41
N ILE A 471 -42.96 -36.46 8.20
CA ILE A 471 -43.85 -37.16 7.24
C ILE A 471 -43.36 -36.90 5.80
N ARG A 472 -43.30 -37.96 4.99
CA ARG A 472 -42.98 -38.01 3.53
C ARG A 472 -44.23 -37.78 2.65
N GLU A 473 -43.99 -37.22 1.45
CA GLU A 473 -44.73 -37.33 0.15
C GLU A 473 -46.24 -36.98 0.14
N GLN A 474 -46.86 -36.36 -0.87
CA GLN A 474 -46.69 -36.36 -2.33
C GLN A 474 -47.40 -35.12 -2.93
N ALA A 475 -47.20 -34.92 -4.23
CA ALA A 475 -47.46 -33.73 -5.05
C ALA A 475 -48.92 -33.27 -5.23
N ASN A 476 -49.12 -31.96 -5.52
CA ASN A 476 -49.67 -31.51 -6.81
C ASN A 476 -49.60 -29.97 -7.00
N SER A 477 -49.17 -29.58 -8.22
CA SER A 477 -48.90 -28.21 -8.70
C SER A 477 -50.17 -27.43 -9.09
N THR A 478 -50.17 -26.10 -9.11
CA THR A 478 -49.68 -25.23 -10.22
C THR A 478 -49.71 -23.77 -9.70
N LYS A 479 -48.83 -22.83 -10.05
CA LYS A 479 -48.01 -22.61 -11.25
C LYS A 479 -46.84 -21.68 -10.83
N GLU A 480 -45.67 -22.27 -10.61
CA GLU A 480 -44.38 -21.56 -10.65
C GLU A 480 -43.64 -22.15 -11.88
N ASP A 481 -42.94 -21.32 -12.66
CA ASP A 481 -42.21 -21.78 -13.84
C ASP A 481 -41.37 -23.01 -13.49
N LYS A 482 -41.62 -24.14 -14.15
CA LYS A 482 -40.92 -25.40 -13.87
C LYS A 482 -39.52 -25.31 -14.46
N ILE A 483 -38.59 -24.82 -13.64
CA ILE A 483 -37.17 -24.68 -14.00
C ILE A 483 -36.47 -25.99 -13.67
N GLU A 484 -35.98 -26.68 -14.70
CA GLU A 484 -35.17 -27.88 -14.55
C GLU A 484 -33.74 -27.58 -14.99
N THR A 485 -32.76 -27.97 -14.16
CA THR A 485 -31.35 -27.81 -14.50
C THR A 485 -30.60 -29.09 -14.22
N GLY A 486 -29.54 -29.35 -14.96
CA GLY A 486 -28.78 -30.58 -14.81
C GLY A 486 -27.60 -30.65 -15.76
N PHE A 487 -27.03 -31.85 -15.88
CA PHE A 487 -25.91 -32.11 -16.78
C PHE A 487 -26.27 -33.20 -17.77
N LYS A 488 -25.89 -33.00 -19.04
CA LYS A 488 -26.13 -33.96 -20.11
C LYS A 488 -24.86 -34.14 -20.95
N ASP A 489 -24.58 -35.37 -21.34
CA ASP A 489 -23.49 -35.68 -22.27
C ASP A 489 -23.99 -35.59 -23.71
N ILE A 490 -23.30 -34.82 -24.54
CA ILE A 490 -23.56 -34.63 -25.98
C ILE A 490 -22.22 -34.86 -26.69
N ASN A 491 -22.13 -35.85 -27.58
CA ASN A 491 -20.92 -36.20 -28.33
C ASN A 491 -19.68 -36.40 -27.43
N ASN A 492 -19.79 -37.23 -26.39
CA ASN A 492 -18.75 -37.49 -25.38
C ASN A 492 -18.24 -36.25 -24.63
N LYS A 493 -18.98 -35.14 -24.68
CA LYS A 493 -18.67 -33.92 -23.93
C LYS A 493 -19.85 -33.56 -23.05
N LYS A 494 -19.56 -33.28 -21.78
CA LYS A 494 -20.57 -32.88 -20.79
C LYS A 494 -20.96 -31.42 -20.98
N TYR A 495 -22.24 -31.12 -20.80
CA TYR A 495 -22.83 -29.78 -20.83
C TYR A 495 -23.75 -29.58 -19.62
N TYR A 496 -23.84 -28.35 -19.12
CA TYR A 496 -24.87 -27.93 -18.18
C TYR A 496 -26.10 -27.48 -18.97
N PHE A 497 -27.30 -27.95 -18.61
CA PHE A 497 -28.53 -27.54 -19.27
C PHE A 497 -29.48 -26.83 -18.32
N VAL A 498 -30.24 -25.89 -18.88
CA VAL A 498 -31.33 -25.20 -18.20
C VAL A 498 -32.56 -25.29 -19.09
N THR A 499 -33.63 -25.88 -18.57
CA THR A 499 -34.95 -25.92 -19.20
C THR A 499 -35.86 -24.95 -18.49
N VAL A 500 -36.37 -23.96 -19.21
CA VAL A 500 -37.40 -23.03 -18.73
C VAL A 500 -38.58 -23.14 -19.70
N ASN A 501 -39.76 -23.48 -19.21
CA ASN A 501 -40.99 -23.55 -20.00
C ASN A 501 -40.83 -24.36 -21.31
N ASN A 502 -40.29 -25.58 -21.19
CA ASN A 502 -39.98 -26.52 -22.28
C ASN A 502 -38.93 -26.07 -23.31
N LYS A 503 -38.16 -25.00 -23.04
CA LYS A 503 -37.01 -24.61 -23.87
C LYS A 503 -35.70 -24.90 -23.13
N THR A 504 -34.89 -25.80 -23.69
CA THR A 504 -33.60 -26.19 -23.11
C THR A 504 -32.45 -25.43 -23.75
N LYS A 505 -31.60 -24.81 -22.94
CA LYS A 505 -30.31 -24.23 -23.34
C LYS A 505 -29.18 -25.10 -22.81
N PHE A 506 -28.10 -25.26 -23.58
CA PHE A 506 -26.91 -26.02 -23.18
C PHE A 506 -25.69 -25.10 -23.06
N TYR A 507 -24.88 -25.32 -22.03
CA TYR A 507 -23.67 -24.56 -21.74
C TYR A 507 -22.49 -25.49 -21.59
N ASN A 508 -21.42 -25.21 -22.33
CA ASN A 508 -20.20 -26.00 -22.28
C ASN A 508 -19.37 -25.66 -21.01
N LYS A 509 -18.24 -26.35 -20.80
CA LYS A 509 -17.33 -26.09 -19.65
C LYS A 509 -16.83 -24.65 -19.57
N ASP A 510 -16.76 -23.94 -20.70
CA ASP A 510 -16.33 -22.54 -20.76
C ASP A 510 -17.46 -21.54 -20.50
N GLY A 511 -18.68 -22.02 -20.19
CA GLY A 511 -19.87 -21.17 -19.97
C GLY A 511 -20.47 -20.58 -21.24
N LYS A 512 -20.11 -21.12 -22.42
CA LYS A 512 -20.60 -20.68 -23.73
C LYS A 512 -21.86 -21.44 -24.12
N LEU A 513 -22.79 -20.75 -24.78
CA LEU A 513 -24.06 -21.31 -25.22
C LEU A 513 -23.87 -22.22 -26.44
N SER A 514 -24.44 -23.42 -26.36
CA SER A 514 -24.42 -24.47 -27.38
C SER A 514 -25.83 -24.94 -27.74
N ASP A 515 -25.98 -25.50 -28.94
CA ASP A 515 -27.22 -26.13 -29.38
C ASP A 515 -27.31 -27.59 -28.93
N ASN A 516 -28.43 -28.25 -29.25
CA ASN A 516 -28.71 -29.63 -28.86
C ASN A 516 -27.76 -30.65 -29.54
N SER A 517 -26.96 -30.24 -30.52
CA SER A 517 -25.93 -31.05 -31.17
C SER A 517 -24.52 -30.83 -30.58
N GLY A 518 -24.39 -29.90 -29.63
CA GLY A 518 -23.11 -29.54 -29.00
C GLY A 518 -22.29 -28.55 -29.83
N LYS A 519 -22.87 -27.95 -30.88
CA LYS A 519 -22.23 -26.88 -31.66
C LYS A 519 -22.37 -25.56 -30.89
N ILE A 520 -21.28 -24.81 -30.78
CA ILE A 520 -21.26 -23.52 -30.08
C ILE A 520 -22.04 -22.50 -30.90
N ILE A 521 -23.13 -21.97 -30.33
CA ILE A 521 -23.98 -20.94 -30.95
C ILE A 521 -23.35 -19.56 -30.74
N SER A 522 -22.76 -19.33 -29.57
CA SER A 522 -22.08 -18.08 -29.24
C SER A 522 -20.67 -18.35 -28.72
N ASN A 523 -19.67 -17.80 -29.40
CA ASN A 523 -18.27 -17.86 -28.95
C ASN A 523 -18.00 -17.00 -27.70
N LYS A 524 -18.98 -16.18 -27.27
CA LYS A 524 -18.94 -15.40 -26.04
C LYS A 524 -19.49 -16.21 -24.87
N LYS A 525 -18.85 -16.08 -23.71
CA LYS A 525 -19.30 -16.66 -22.45
C LYS A 525 -20.59 -15.97 -22.00
N SER A 526 -21.53 -16.73 -21.44
CA SER A 526 -22.87 -16.24 -21.13
C SER A 526 -22.89 -15.44 -19.82
N ASN A 527 -23.75 -14.43 -19.71
CA ASN A 527 -23.90 -13.62 -18.49
C ASN A 527 -24.66 -14.39 -17.40
N ALA A 528 -24.25 -14.24 -16.14
CA ALA A 528 -24.85 -14.94 -15.00
C ALA A 528 -26.32 -14.56 -14.74
N SER A 529 -26.74 -13.35 -15.12
CA SER A 529 -28.13 -12.88 -15.07
C SER A 529 -29.06 -13.55 -16.10
N GLU A 530 -28.51 -14.13 -17.17
CA GLU A 530 -29.27 -14.65 -18.31
C GLU A 530 -29.46 -16.18 -18.29
N ILE A 531 -28.86 -16.86 -17.31
CA ILE A 531 -28.84 -18.33 -17.23
C ILE A 531 -30.17 -18.88 -16.73
N ILE A 532 -30.67 -18.38 -15.60
CA ILE A 532 -31.96 -18.74 -15.02
C ILE A 532 -32.74 -17.45 -14.76
N PRO A 533 -33.93 -17.24 -15.35
CA PRO A 533 -34.75 -16.07 -15.08
C PRO A 533 -35.01 -15.89 -13.57
N GLY A 534 -34.74 -14.69 -13.06
CA GLY A 534 -34.91 -14.36 -11.64
C GLY A 534 -33.80 -14.88 -10.70
N ASN A 535 -32.82 -15.63 -11.20
CA ASN A 535 -31.74 -16.20 -10.40
C ASN A 535 -30.36 -15.91 -11.01
N TYR A 536 -29.41 -15.50 -10.19
CA TYR A 536 -28.07 -15.11 -10.63
C TYR A 536 -27.10 -16.28 -10.51
N VAL A 537 -26.86 -16.99 -11.61
CA VAL A 537 -26.02 -18.20 -11.62
C VAL A 537 -24.65 -17.86 -12.18
N THR A 538 -23.68 -17.66 -11.29
CA THR A 538 -22.29 -17.40 -11.69
C THR A 538 -21.47 -18.66 -11.90
N LYS A 539 -21.87 -19.78 -11.27
CA LYS A 539 -21.12 -21.05 -11.27
C LYS A 539 -22.06 -22.25 -11.16
N THR A 540 -21.71 -23.33 -11.84
CA THR A 540 -22.39 -24.64 -11.74
C THR A 540 -21.39 -25.71 -11.34
N TYR A 541 -21.84 -26.70 -10.58
CA TYR A 541 -20.97 -27.74 -10.02
C TYR A 541 -21.49 -29.12 -10.40
N PHE A 542 -20.60 -29.98 -10.90
CA PHE A 542 -20.88 -31.38 -11.17
C PHE A 542 -20.03 -32.25 -10.24
N ASN A 543 -20.65 -33.17 -9.49
CA ASN A 543 -20.00 -34.01 -8.49
C ASN A 543 -19.14 -33.23 -7.48
N GLY A 544 -19.63 -32.07 -7.05
CA GLY A 544 -18.93 -31.20 -6.08
C GLY A 544 -17.71 -30.45 -6.64
N LYS A 545 -17.37 -30.61 -7.91
CA LYS A 545 -16.33 -29.85 -8.62
C LYS A 545 -16.96 -28.78 -9.52
N LEU A 546 -16.32 -27.62 -9.66
CA LEU A 546 -16.77 -26.55 -10.55
C LEU A 546 -16.80 -27.10 -11.99
N PHE A 547 -17.96 -27.03 -12.65
CA PHE A 547 -18.13 -27.51 -14.01
C PHE A 547 -17.98 -26.38 -15.02
N CYS A 548 -18.76 -25.31 -14.89
CA CYS A 548 -18.63 -24.10 -15.70
C CYS A 548 -18.98 -22.87 -14.86
N ASP A 549 -18.32 -21.75 -15.15
CA ASP A 549 -18.64 -20.43 -14.63
C ASP A 549 -19.19 -19.54 -15.75
N PHE A 550 -19.91 -18.49 -15.38
CA PHE A 550 -20.54 -17.53 -16.29
C PHE A 550 -19.95 -16.13 -16.06
N ILE A 551 -20.11 -15.22 -17.03
CA ILE A 551 -19.65 -13.84 -16.87
C ILE A 551 -20.45 -13.23 -15.72
N ASP A 552 -19.75 -12.84 -14.66
CA ASP A 552 -20.29 -12.01 -13.60
C ASP A 552 -20.46 -10.60 -14.17
N ASP A 553 -21.57 -10.38 -14.86
CA ASP A 553 -22.00 -9.09 -15.42
C ASP A 553 -22.34 -8.05 -14.32
N ASN A 554 -22.24 -8.43 -13.04
CA ASN A 554 -22.30 -7.54 -11.89
C ASN A 554 -20.91 -7.08 -11.41
N SER A 555 -19.82 -7.54 -12.04
CA SER A 555 -18.44 -7.27 -11.62
C SER A 555 -17.81 -6.01 -12.25
N LEU A 556 -18.27 -4.84 -11.79
CA LEU A 556 -17.49 -3.59 -11.83
C LEU A 556 -17.39 -2.97 -10.44
N LYS A 557 -16.29 -3.31 -9.73
CA LYS A 557 -15.46 -2.49 -8.80
C LYS A 557 -14.93 -3.33 -7.63
N THR A 558 -13.64 -3.62 -7.60
CA THR A 558 -12.94 -4.08 -6.40
C THR A 558 -12.39 -2.93 -5.54
N SER A 559 -12.25 -3.25 -4.25
CA SER A 559 -11.61 -2.52 -3.14
C SER A 559 -12.53 -1.66 -2.23
N TYR A 560 -12.89 -2.30 -1.11
CA TYR A 560 -13.42 -1.78 0.15
C TYR A 560 -14.59 -0.76 0.12
N SER A 561 -15.76 -1.29 0.53
CA SER A 561 -16.94 -0.60 1.07
C SER A 561 -17.93 0.03 0.10
N LYS A 562 -18.22 -0.52 -1.09
CA LYS A 562 -19.41 -0.05 -1.83
C LYS A 562 -20.71 -0.53 -1.18
N GLU A 563 -20.85 -1.82 -0.86
CA GLU A 563 -22.05 -2.34 -0.19
C GLU A 563 -22.20 -1.83 1.24
N ASN A 564 -21.12 -1.85 2.04
CA ASN A 564 -21.16 -1.29 3.40
C ASN A 564 -21.32 0.25 3.42
N ASN A 565 -20.81 1.01 2.44
CA ASN A 565 -21.11 2.45 2.36
C ASN A 565 -22.48 2.74 1.77
N ILE A 566 -22.98 1.94 0.82
CA ILE A 566 -24.35 2.09 0.33
C ILE A 566 -25.31 1.80 1.48
N LYS A 567 -25.04 0.77 2.28
CA LYS A 567 -25.76 0.47 3.51
C LYS A 567 -25.65 1.61 4.52
N TYR A 568 -24.45 2.14 4.80
CA TYR A 568 -24.27 3.29 5.72
C TYR A 568 -24.96 4.57 5.24
N VAL A 569 -24.93 4.83 3.93
CA VAL A 569 -25.63 5.96 3.31
C VAL A 569 -27.13 5.77 3.40
N LYS A 570 -27.63 4.56 3.16
CA LYS A 570 -29.05 4.22 3.26
C LYS A 570 -29.55 4.30 4.71
N GLU A 571 -28.82 3.72 5.67
CA GLU A 571 -29.10 3.82 7.10
C GLU A 571 -29.08 5.28 7.58
N TYR A 572 -28.10 6.08 7.14
CA TYR A 572 -28.07 7.51 7.41
C TYR A 572 -29.29 8.22 6.84
N GLN A 573 -29.66 7.96 5.59
CA GLN A 573 -30.81 8.58 4.93
C GLN A 573 -32.13 8.21 5.62
N GLU A 574 -32.30 6.95 6.02
CA GLU A 574 -33.46 6.46 6.76
C GLU A 574 -33.54 7.11 8.15
N LEU A 575 -32.44 7.11 8.91
CA LEU A 575 -32.41 7.75 10.22
C LEU A 575 -32.61 9.26 10.14
N ASN A 576 -32.05 9.92 9.11
CA ASN A 576 -32.21 11.35 8.90
C ASN A 576 -33.66 11.70 8.52
N LYS A 577 -34.36 10.84 7.76
CA LYS A 577 -35.80 11.00 7.49
C LYS A 577 -36.62 10.92 8.79
N VAL A 578 -36.32 9.94 9.65
CA VAL A 578 -37.00 9.78 10.95
C VAL A 578 -36.74 11.00 11.85
N TYR A 579 -35.51 11.47 11.89
CA TYR A 579 -35.12 12.66 12.66
C TYR A 579 -35.81 13.93 12.16
N GLU A 580 -35.78 14.22 10.86
CA GLU A 580 -36.45 15.40 10.30
C GLU A 580 -37.97 15.34 10.52
N SER A 581 -38.58 14.15 10.42
CA SER A 581 -39.99 13.97 10.77
C SER A 581 -40.28 14.30 12.23
N GLN A 582 -39.43 13.88 13.17
CA GLN A 582 -39.59 14.19 14.60
C GLN A 582 -39.27 15.65 14.92
N ARG A 583 -38.26 16.24 14.27
CA ARG A 583 -37.85 17.64 14.44
C ARG A 583 -38.94 18.62 14.00
N ASN A 584 -39.65 18.30 12.92
CA ASN A 584 -40.69 19.16 12.35
C ASN A 584 -42.06 19.00 13.05
N LYS A 585 -42.20 18.10 14.04
CA LYS A 585 -43.43 18.00 14.84
C LYS A 585 -43.55 19.17 15.81
N LYS A 586 -44.77 19.67 15.97
CA LYS A 586 -45.11 20.69 16.98
C LYS A 586 -45.44 20.00 18.33
N PRO A 587 -45.13 20.62 19.48
CA PRO A 587 -44.42 21.89 19.64
C PRO A 587 -42.93 21.78 19.26
N HIS A 588 -42.34 22.90 18.83
CA HIS A 588 -40.95 22.94 18.39
C HIS A 588 -40.00 22.49 19.51
N PHE A 589 -38.78 22.03 19.18
CA PHE A 589 -37.78 21.55 20.14
C PHE A 589 -37.65 22.43 21.39
N VAL A 590 -37.58 23.75 21.20
CA VAL A 590 -37.41 24.76 22.27
C VAL A 590 -38.56 24.75 23.29
N GLU A 591 -39.77 24.44 22.83
CA GLU A 591 -41.01 24.43 23.63
C GLU A 591 -41.42 23.01 24.06
N SER A 592 -40.69 22.00 23.60
CA SER A 592 -40.96 20.59 23.89
C SER A 592 -40.48 20.16 25.28
N SER A 593 -41.00 19.04 25.80
CA SER A 593 -40.59 18.50 27.10
C SER A 593 -39.09 18.15 27.12
N LYS A 594 -38.47 18.16 28.31
CA LYS A 594 -37.04 17.80 28.49
C LYS A 594 -36.70 16.41 27.91
N GLU A 595 -37.65 15.48 27.94
CA GLU A 595 -37.49 14.14 27.39
C GLU A 595 -37.42 14.15 25.85
N ILE A 596 -38.31 14.91 25.20
CA ILE A 596 -38.30 15.12 23.74
C ILE A 596 -37.02 15.85 23.32
N GLN A 597 -36.62 16.90 24.05
CA GLN A 597 -35.36 17.61 23.81
C GLN A 597 -34.15 16.67 23.91
N LYS A 598 -34.11 15.81 24.94
CA LYS A 598 -33.03 14.81 25.10
C LYS A 598 -33.02 13.80 23.95
N LYS A 599 -34.19 13.30 23.54
CA LYS A 599 -34.34 12.34 22.44
C LYS A 599 -33.87 12.91 21.10
N LEU A 600 -34.34 14.12 20.74
CA LEU A 600 -33.93 14.80 19.51
C LEU A 600 -32.43 15.16 19.53
N SER A 601 -31.90 15.56 20.69
CA SER A 601 -30.46 15.84 20.84
C SER A 601 -29.61 14.59 20.64
N ASN A 602 -30.05 13.43 21.16
CA ASN A 602 -29.37 12.15 20.97
C ASN A 602 -29.40 11.69 19.51
N LEU A 603 -30.57 11.79 18.86
CA LEU A 603 -30.72 11.47 17.42
C LEU A 603 -29.83 12.36 16.56
N TYR A 604 -29.82 13.67 16.80
CA TYR A 604 -28.96 14.61 16.12
C TYR A 604 -27.47 14.31 16.33
N SER A 605 -27.06 13.97 17.56
CA SER A 605 -25.68 13.59 17.90
C SER A 605 -25.24 12.32 17.17
N ASN A 606 -26.12 11.32 17.09
CA ASN A 606 -25.88 10.08 16.34
C ASN A 606 -25.76 10.36 14.84
N LEU A 607 -26.68 11.14 14.26
CA LEU A 607 -26.62 11.55 12.85
C LEU A 607 -25.35 12.35 12.51
N CYS A 608 -24.94 13.29 13.37
CA CYS A 608 -23.66 13.97 13.22
C CYS A 608 -22.49 12.98 13.18
N SER A 609 -22.48 12.04 14.12
CA SER A 609 -21.43 11.01 14.20
C SER A 609 -21.40 10.14 12.94
N MET A 610 -22.55 9.72 12.43
CA MET A 610 -22.66 8.97 11.17
C MET A 610 -22.20 9.83 9.97
N TYR A 611 -22.65 11.08 9.87
CA TYR A 611 -22.26 12.00 8.80
C TYR A 611 -20.75 12.22 8.75
N PHE A 612 -20.09 12.45 9.89
CA PHE A 612 -18.65 12.69 9.93
C PHE A 612 -17.83 11.44 9.56
N LYS A 613 -18.36 10.23 9.80
CA LYS A 613 -17.78 8.95 9.38
C LYS A 613 -17.89 8.69 7.86
N LEU A 614 -18.78 9.38 7.14
CA LEU A 614 -18.92 9.21 5.68
C LEU A 614 -17.69 9.75 4.93
N SER A 615 -17.35 9.06 3.83
CA SER A 615 -16.33 9.51 2.87
C SER A 615 -16.72 10.84 2.21
N LYS A 616 -15.74 11.57 1.67
CA LYS A 616 -15.97 12.87 0.99
C LYS A 616 -16.95 12.75 -0.18
N GLU A 617 -16.92 11.64 -0.91
CA GLU A 617 -17.86 11.38 -2.02
C GLU A 617 -19.28 11.10 -1.52
N ASN A 618 -19.44 10.32 -0.45
CA ASN A 618 -20.76 9.98 0.08
C ASN A 618 -21.41 11.17 0.82
N LYS A 619 -20.62 12.08 1.39
CA LYS A 619 -21.12 13.36 1.90
C LYS A 619 -21.80 14.22 0.83
N LYS A 620 -21.46 14.04 -0.46
CA LYS A 620 -22.16 14.71 -1.57
C LYS A 620 -23.54 14.12 -1.86
N LYS A 621 -23.82 12.90 -1.40
CA LYS A 621 -25.08 12.16 -1.65
C LYS A 621 -26.11 12.30 -0.54
N VAL A 622 -25.76 12.94 0.59
CA VAL A 622 -26.62 13.09 1.75
C VAL A 622 -26.55 14.52 2.29
N LYS A 623 -27.66 15.04 2.82
CA LYS A 623 -27.69 16.35 3.47
C LYS A 623 -27.11 16.24 4.88
N ARG A 624 -26.37 17.26 5.31
CA ARG A 624 -25.91 17.39 6.71
C ARG A 624 -27.14 17.55 7.62
N PRO A 625 -27.19 16.89 8.80
CA PRO A 625 -28.38 16.97 9.63
C PRO A 625 -28.48 18.38 10.24
N ILE A 626 -29.71 18.91 10.32
CA ILE A 626 -29.97 20.25 10.85
C ILE A 626 -30.11 20.16 12.37
N PRO A 627 -29.53 21.09 13.18
CA PRO A 627 -29.71 21.08 14.62
C PRO A 627 -31.19 21.11 15.04
N PRO A 628 -31.58 20.45 16.14
CA PRO A 628 -33.00 20.34 16.49
C PRO A 628 -33.61 21.66 16.95
N HIS A 629 -32.78 22.61 17.37
CA HIS A 629 -33.20 23.94 17.81
C HIS A 629 -33.25 24.96 16.66
N ASP A 630 -32.77 24.64 15.46
CA ASP A 630 -32.82 25.54 14.30
C ASP A 630 -34.28 25.87 13.93
N PRO A 631 -34.66 27.13 13.66
CA PRO A 631 -33.80 28.30 13.40
C PRO A 631 -33.42 29.15 14.63
N TYR A 632 -33.76 28.72 15.84
CA TYR A 632 -33.41 29.43 17.07
C TYR A 632 -31.90 29.32 17.33
N LEU A 633 -31.29 30.42 17.76
CA LEU A 633 -29.91 30.44 18.26
C LEU A 633 -29.90 30.02 19.72
N LYS A 634 -28.98 29.11 20.05
CA LYS A 634 -28.68 28.73 21.43
C LYS A 634 -27.77 29.79 22.06
N LEU A 635 -28.28 30.51 23.07
CA LEU A 635 -27.56 31.53 23.84
C LEU A 635 -27.33 31.04 25.27
N ARG A 636 -26.32 31.61 25.94
CA ARG A 636 -25.99 31.24 27.33
C ARG A 636 -25.64 32.48 28.15
N LYS A 637 -26.20 32.58 29.35
CA LYS A 637 -25.87 33.61 30.35
C LYS A 637 -25.85 32.97 31.73
N ASN A 638 -24.82 33.23 32.53
CA ASN A 638 -24.63 32.60 33.86
C ASN A 638 -24.78 31.07 33.81
N ASN A 639 -24.22 30.43 32.79
CA ASN A 639 -24.33 28.99 32.50
C ASN A 639 -25.74 28.45 32.20
N LYS A 640 -26.79 29.28 32.24
CA LYS A 640 -28.15 28.90 31.82
C LYS A 640 -28.31 29.09 30.32
N GLU A 641 -28.84 28.07 29.66
CA GLU A 641 -29.05 28.03 28.22
C GLU A 641 -30.48 28.46 27.89
N PHE A 642 -30.65 29.26 26.85
CA PHE A 642 -31.95 29.66 26.31
C PHE A 642 -31.86 29.83 24.80
N TYR A 643 -33.00 29.94 24.14
CA TYR A 643 -33.10 29.95 22.68
C TYR A 643 -33.86 31.20 22.21
N LYS A 644 -33.37 31.87 21.18
CA LYS A 644 -34.02 33.05 20.56
C LYS A 644 -33.88 33.03 19.05
N LEU A 645 -34.86 33.56 18.32
CA LEU A 645 -34.71 33.80 16.89
C LEU A 645 -33.74 34.96 16.65
N ARG A 646 -33.03 34.94 15.51
CA ARG A 646 -32.12 36.04 15.13
C ARG A 646 -32.82 37.39 15.05
N SER A 647 -34.07 37.42 14.61
CA SER A 647 -34.92 38.61 14.52
C SER A 647 -35.32 39.17 15.88
N GLU A 648 -35.27 38.36 16.94
CA GLU A 648 -35.70 38.72 18.30
C GLU A 648 -34.52 39.03 19.23
N MET A 649 -33.30 39.07 18.68
CA MET A 649 -32.09 39.34 19.46
C MET A 649 -31.90 40.83 19.70
N THR A 650 -31.74 41.18 20.97
CA THR A 650 -31.28 42.51 21.39
C THR A 650 -29.78 42.67 21.19
N GLU A 651 -29.26 43.91 21.22
CA GLU A 651 -27.80 44.15 21.23
C GLU A 651 -27.11 43.46 22.42
N ALA A 652 -27.78 43.38 23.57
CA ALA A 652 -27.29 42.63 24.72
C ALA A 652 -27.20 41.13 24.47
N ASP A 653 -28.14 40.55 23.70
CA ASP A 653 -28.11 39.13 23.32
C ASP A 653 -26.95 38.84 22.35
N LYS A 654 -26.62 39.77 21.45
CA LYS A 654 -25.48 39.63 20.52
C LYS A 654 -24.15 39.53 21.27
N LEU A 655 -24.01 40.24 22.38
CA LEU A 655 -22.82 40.20 23.25
C LEU A 655 -22.63 38.86 23.99
N LEU A 656 -23.65 37.99 24.01
CA LEU A 656 -23.57 36.63 24.57
C LEU A 656 -22.91 35.63 23.61
N ILE A 657 -22.77 35.96 22.32
CA ILE A 657 -22.07 35.11 21.35
C ILE A 657 -20.56 35.15 21.63
N PRO A 658 -19.88 34.00 21.80
CA PRO A 658 -18.45 33.97 22.06
C PRO A 658 -17.65 34.51 20.88
N PRO A 659 -16.52 35.20 21.12
CA PRO A 659 -15.65 35.67 20.05
C PRO A 659 -15.05 34.47 19.27
N PRO A 660 -14.74 34.65 17.97
CA PRO A 660 -14.19 33.58 17.14
C PRO A 660 -12.80 33.13 17.64
N PRO A 661 -12.42 31.86 17.46
CA PRO A 661 -11.08 31.38 17.77
C PRO A 661 -10.01 32.04 16.88
N PRO A 662 -8.73 32.04 17.30
CA PRO A 662 -7.64 32.53 16.46
C PRO A 662 -7.52 31.70 15.17
N VAL A 663 -7.18 32.36 14.07
CA VAL A 663 -6.99 31.72 12.76
C VAL A 663 -5.85 30.68 12.79
N PRO A 664 -5.86 29.66 11.92
CA PRO A 664 -4.73 28.74 11.79
C PRO A 664 -3.42 29.50 11.50
N ASN A 665 -2.33 29.15 12.20
CA ASN A 665 -1.02 29.82 12.12
C ASN A 665 -1.01 31.30 12.60
N ALA A 666 -1.94 31.70 13.47
CA ALA A 666 -1.94 33.02 14.08
C ALA A 666 -0.60 33.38 14.78
N THR A 667 -0.20 34.64 14.68
CA THR A 667 0.96 35.19 15.40
C THR A 667 0.70 35.21 16.91
N LYS A 668 1.77 35.28 17.72
CA LYS A 668 1.64 35.32 19.19
C LYS A 668 0.75 36.48 19.67
N GLU A 669 0.81 37.62 18.99
CA GLU A 669 0.00 38.79 19.31
C GLU A 669 -1.49 38.57 18.99
N GLN A 670 -1.80 37.93 17.87
CA GLN A 670 -3.17 37.55 17.51
C GLN A 670 -3.77 36.53 18.48
N ILE A 671 -2.96 35.59 18.97
CA ILE A 671 -3.37 34.63 20.01
C ILE A 671 -3.70 35.37 21.31
N LEU A 672 -2.81 36.27 21.76
CA LEU A 672 -3.01 37.06 22.98
C LEU A 672 -4.26 37.95 22.89
N LYS A 673 -4.51 38.56 21.73
CA LYS A 673 -5.71 39.37 21.48
C LYS A 673 -6.99 38.53 21.56
N ALA A 674 -6.97 37.31 21.01
CA ALA A 674 -8.12 36.39 21.09
C ALA A 674 -8.36 35.88 22.52
N GLU A 675 -7.30 35.56 23.26
CA GLU A 675 -7.39 35.17 24.68
C GLU A 675 -7.97 36.28 25.55
N LYS A 676 -7.53 37.53 25.34
CA LYS A 676 -8.07 38.70 26.03
C LYS A 676 -9.56 38.90 25.74
N ALA A 677 -9.93 38.90 24.45
CA ALA A 677 -11.33 39.04 24.04
C ALA A 677 -12.24 37.94 24.62
N TYR A 678 -11.74 36.70 24.71
CA TYR A 678 -12.47 35.59 25.31
C TYR A 678 -12.61 35.74 26.83
N SER A 679 -11.55 36.19 27.52
CA SER A 679 -11.58 36.47 28.96
C SER A 679 -12.58 37.57 29.31
N ASP A 680 -12.61 38.64 28.53
CA ASP A 680 -13.55 39.74 28.70
C ASP A 680 -14.99 39.30 28.43
N TRP A 681 -15.21 38.49 27.40
CA TRP A 681 -16.52 37.84 27.16
C TRP A 681 -16.95 36.94 28.33
N LYS A 682 -16.04 36.16 28.90
CA LYS A 682 -16.30 35.28 30.05
C LYS A 682 -16.75 36.08 31.26
N LYS A 683 -16.02 37.16 31.59
CA LYS A 683 -16.36 38.09 32.68
C LYS A 683 -17.73 38.74 32.47
N ARG A 684 -18.00 39.24 31.26
CA ARG A 684 -19.26 39.93 30.93
C ARG A 684 -20.49 39.02 30.97
N THR A 685 -20.34 37.75 30.58
CA THR A 685 -21.48 36.83 30.41
C THR A 685 -21.71 35.90 31.61
N GLY A 686 -20.75 35.82 32.54
CA GLY A 686 -20.81 34.91 33.69
C GLY A 686 -20.76 33.43 33.32
N ASN A 687 -20.41 33.10 32.08
CA ASN A 687 -20.33 31.71 31.59
C ASN A 687 -18.97 31.08 31.94
N ASP A 688 -18.96 29.80 32.31
CA ASP A 688 -17.74 29.03 32.57
C ASP A 688 -17.53 27.95 31.50
N ILE A 689 -17.20 28.39 30.29
CA ILE A 689 -16.91 27.51 29.15
C ILE A 689 -15.43 27.70 28.79
N GLN A 690 -14.78 26.64 28.33
CA GLN A 690 -13.43 26.73 27.77
C GLN A 690 -13.50 27.31 26.34
N PRO A 691 -12.51 28.12 25.93
CA PRO A 691 -12.44 28.57 24.55
C PRO A 691 -12.33 27.36 23.62
N PRO A 692 -12.94 27.40 22.42
CA PRO A 692 -12.73 26.35 21.43
C PRO A 692 -11.22 26.18 21.21
N PRO A 693 -10.70 24.93 21.19
CA PRO A 693 -9.28 24.70 21.04
C PRO A 693 -8.78 25.35 19.74
N PRO A 694 -7.58 25.93 19.73
CA PRO A 694 -7.02 26.48 18.50
C PRO A 694 -7.03 25.38 17.42
N PRO A 695 -7.31 25.72 16.15
CA PRO A 695 -7.27 24.75 15.07
C PRO A 695 -5.93 24.02 15.11
N SER A 696 -5.97 22.68 15.06
CA SER A 696 -4.73 21.90 15.18
C SER A 696 -3.76 22.40 14.12
N LYS A 697 -2.56 22.81 14.56
CA LYS A 697 -1.44 22.96 13.62
C LYS A 697 -1.38 21.64 12.87
N LYS A 698 -1.25 21.66 11.53
CA LYS A 698 -0.88 20.47 10.75
C LYS A 698 0.54 20.07 11.18
N THR A 699 0.67 19.51 12.37
CA THR A 699 1.83 18.76 12.80
C THR A 699 1.84 17.51 11.95
N LYS A 700 2.97 17.21 11.30
CA LYS A 700 3.26 15.85 10.85
C LYS A 700 2.97 14.93 12.05
N ASN A 701 1.95 14.10 11.88
CA ASN A 701 1.36 13.12 12.80
C ASN A 701 2.11 12.86 14.13
N PRO A 702 1.49 13.14 15.29
CA PRO A 702 1.93 12.60 16.58
C PRO A 702 1.18 11.28 16.85
N TRP A 703 1.35 10.28 15.98
CA TRP A 703 0.83 8.93 16.22
C TRP A 703 1.98 7.98 16.50
N VAL A 704 1.94 7.38 17.69
CA VAL A 704 2.69 6.16 18.01
C VAL A 704 2.22 5.09 17.04
N ILE A 705 3.13 4.70 16.16
CA ILE A 705 3.01 3.57 15.25
C ILE A 705 3.14 2.31 16.12
N ILE A 706 2.07 1.51 16.26
CA ILE A 706 2.25 0.10 16.61
C ILE A 706 2.49 -0.60 15.29
N SER A 707 3.69 -0.40 14.75
CA SER A 707 4.23 -1.23 13.69
C SER A 707 4.33 -2.62 14.26
N GLY A 708 3.80 -3.59 13.53
CA GLY A 708 4.20 -4.98 13.71
C GLY A 708 5.67 -5.09 13.35
N ASP A 709 6.50 -4.85 14.35
CA ASP A 709 7.81 -5.43 14.62
C ASP A 709 8.07 -5.06 16.07
N THR A 710 8.23 -6.05 16.94
CA THR A 710 8.81 -5.80 18.26
C THR A 710 10.09 -4.99 18.03
N PRO A 711 10.31 -3.85 18.72
CA PRO A 711 11.55 -3.11 18.57
C PRO A 711 12.69 -4.12 18.73
N PRO A 712 13.73 -4.10 17.87
CA PRO A 712 14.88 -4.96 18.08
C PRO A 712 15.31 -4.79 19.54
N PRO A 713 15.59 -5.89 20.25
CA PRO A 713 15.96 -5.80 21.66
C PRO A 713 17.02 -4.71 21.81
N PRO A 714 16.93 -3.87 22.85
CA PRO A 714 17.87 -2.78 23.03
C PRO A 714 19.28 -3.32 22.84
N PRO A 715 20.16 -2.61 22.10
CA PRO A 715 21.49 -3.10 21.80
C PRO A 715 22.14 -3.59 23.10
N PRO A 716 22.82 -4.75 23.08
CA PRO A 716 23.40 -5.31 24.29
C PRO A 716 24.28 -4.26 24.94
N ILE A 717 24.09 -4.09 26.25
CA ILE A 717 24.84 -3.11 27.04
C ILE A 717 26.35 -3.34 26.82
N SER A 718 27.12 -2.27 26.63
CA SER A 718 28.56 -2.43 26.39
C SER A 718 29.22 -3.13 27.59
N PRO A 719 30.29 -3.93 27.39
CA PRO A 719 31.00 -4.59 28.49
C PRO A 719 31.40 -3.63 29.62
N LEU A 720 31.80 -2.40 29.26
CA LEU A 720 32.14 -1.33 30.20
C LEU A 720 30.91 -0.83 30.98
N ASP A 721 29.80 -0.54 30.30
CA ASP A 721 28.57 -0.08 30.95
C ASP A 721 27.96 -1.15 31.86
N HIS A 722 28.11 -2.43 31.47
CA HIS A 722 27.71 -3.57 32.29
C HIS A 722 28.52 -3.64 33.59
N VAL A 723 29.83 -3.47 33.52
CA VAL A 723 30.70 -3.45 34.71
C VAL A 723 30.43 -2.24 35.61
N ILE A 724 30.20 -1.05 35.05
CA ILE A 724 29.78 0.13 35.82
C ILE A 724 28.44 -0.13 36.54
N LYS A 725 27.50 -0.80 35.87
CA LYS A 725 26.21 -1.18 36.46
C LYS A 725 26.38 -2.21 37.58
N MET A 726 27.30 -3.17 37.44
CA MET A 726 27.59 -4.15 38.49
C MET A 726 28.32 -3.51 39.68
N ALA A 727 29.19 -2.52 39.45
CA ALA A 727 29.84 -1.77 40.52
C ALA A 727 28.81 -1.02 41.39
N LYS A 728 27.80 -0.40 40.77
CA LYS A 728 26.65 0.22 41.48
C LYS A 728 25.79 -0.77 42.26
N LYS A 729 25.92 -2.07 42.00
CA LYS A 729 25.20 -3.16 42.69
C LYS A 729 26.07 -3.88 43.72
N ASP A 730 27.23 -3.33 44.07
CA ASP A 730 28.17 -3.91 45.04
C ASP A 730 28.60 -5.34 44.66
N ALA A 731 28.89 -5.55 43.37
CA ALA A 731 29.37 -6.82 42.84
C ALA A 731 30.85 -7.09 43.17
N ILE A 732 31.22 -8.36 43.28
CA ILE A 732 32.60 -8.81 43.48
C ILE A 732 33.23 -9.06 42.10
N PHE A 733 34.42 -8.49 41.85
CA PHE A 733 35.08 -8.52 40.55
C PHE A 733 36.34 -9.40 40.58
N TYR A 734 36.55 -10.19 39.53
CA TYR A 734 37.75 -10.99 39.33
C TYR A 734 38.36 -10.69 37.96
N PHE A 735 39.69 -10.62 37.88
CA PHE A 735 40.44 -10.62 36.63
C PHE A 735 41.43 -11.77 36.63
N GLU A 736 41.33 -12.68 35.64
CA GLU A 736 42.14 -13.92 35.58
C GLU A 736 42.10 -14.71 36.91
N ASN A 737 40.89 -14.87 37.47
CA ASN A 737 40.63 -15.52 38.77
C ASN A 737 41.25 -14.86 40.01
N LYS A 738 41.78 -13.63 39.92
CA LYS A 738 42.19 -12.83 41.08
C LYS A 738 41.18 -11.75 41.37
N GLU A 739 40.80 -11.59 42.64
CA GLU A 739 39.85 -10.53 43.05
C GLU A 739 40.46 -9.14 42.81
N ILE A 740 39.65 -8.23 42.28
CA ILE A 740 40.03 -6.84 41.99
C ILE A 740 38.92 -5.88 42.43
N THR A 741 39.27 -4.62 42.63
CA THR A 741 38.30 -3.57 42.92
C THR A 741 37.46 -3.22 41.69
N SER A 742 36.26 -2.69 41.92
CA SER A 742 35.36 -2.19 40.88
C SER A 742 36.01 -1.12 40.00
N ASP A 743 36.80 -0.21 40.58
CA ASP A 743 37.51 0.83 39.84
C ASP A 743 38.57 0.25 38.90
N LYS A 744 39.33 -0.74 39.37
CA LYS A 744 40.32 -1.45 38.57
C LYS A 744 39.68 -2.26 37.44
N ALA A 745 38.49 -2.82 37.67
CA ALA A 745 37.72 -3.51 36.64
C ALA A 745 37.24 -2.56 35.52
N ILE A 746 36.81 -1.35 35.88
CA ILE A 746 36.42 -0.29 34.95
C ILE A 746 37.64 0.20 34.15
N GLU A 747 38.78 0.40 34.80
CA GLU A 747 40.03 0.83 34.14
C GLU A 747 40.52 -0.20 33.11
N LEU A 748 40.49 -1.49 33.45
CA LEU A 748 40.85 -2.58 32.54
C LEU A 748 40.01 -2.57 31.26
N LEU A 749 38.70 -2.34 31.37
CA LEU A 749 37.78 -2.29 30.22
C LEU A 749 37.85 -0.98 29.43
N LYS A 750 38.31 0.12 30.04
CA LYS A 750 38.66 1.34 29.32
C LYS A 750 39.91 1.13 28.46
N LYS A 751 40.90 0.40 28.98
CA LYS A 751 42.17 0.10 28.28
C LYS A 751 42.04 -0.98 27.21
N ASN A 752 41.20 -1.99 27.43
CA ASN A 752 40.94 -3.05 26.46
C ASN A 752 39.44 -3.42 26.41
N LYS A 753 38.77 -3.03 25.33
CA LYS A 753 37.33 -3.25 25.12
C LYS A 753 36.96 -4.67 24.69
N HIS A 754 37.95 -5.54 24.43
CA HIS A 754 37.76 -6.89 23.90
C HIS A 754 37.93 -7.99 24.97
N LEU A 755 37.92 -7.64 26.26
CA LEU A 755 37.99 -8.63 27.35
C LEU A 755 36.66 -9.38 27.49
N ASN A 756 36.75 -10.68 27.79
CA ASN A 756 35.59 -11.54 28.00
C ASN A 756 35.04 -11.35 29.41
N ILE A 757 33.72 -11.28 29.56
CA ILE A 757 33.05 -11.04 30.85
C ILE A 757 31.98 -12.11 31.10
N ASP A 758 32.05 -12.76 32.26
CA ASP A 758 30.99 -13.62 32.81
C ASP A 758 30.40 -12.94 34.06
N THR A 759 29.07 -12.93 34.20
CA THR A 759 28.39 -12.36 35.37
C THR A 759 27.38 -13.33 35.92
N ARG A 760 27.54 -13.71 37.19
CA ARG A 760 26.66 -14.65 37.89
C ARG A 760 25.90 -13.90 38.98
N SER A 761 24.57 -13.96 38.93
CA SER A 761 23.69 -13.24 39.87
C SER A 761 22.58 -14.10 40.47
N LYS A 762 22.33 -15.30 39.95
CA LYS A 762 21.21 -16.14 40.39
C LYS A 762 21.58 -16.86 41.69
N GLY A 763 20.86 -16.58 42.78
CA GLY A 763 21.04 -17.25 44.08
C GLY A 763 22.12 -16.68 45.01
N LEU A 764 22.81 -15.59 44.62
CA LEU A 764 23.91 -14.98 45.40
C LEU A 764 23.47 -13.66 46.05
N LYS A 765 23.95 -13.39 47.28
CA LYS A 765 23.74 -12.10 47.99
C LYS A 765 24.39 -10.92 47.27
N LYS A 766 25.54 -11.12 46.61
CA LYS A 766 26.25 -10.14 45.78
C LYS A 766 26.53 -10.75 44.40
N PRO A 767 26.36 -10.01 43.29
CA PRO A 767 26.73 -10.50 41.97
C PRO A 767 28.24 -10.74 41.86
N ILE A 768 28.67 -11.75 41.11
CA ILE A 768 30.09 -12.00 40.82
C ILE A 768 30.35 -11.73 39.34
N VAL A 769 31.38 -10.94 39.03
CA VAL A 769 31.80 -10.60 37.67
C VAL A 769 33.22 -11.11 37.45
N LYS A 770 33.43 -11.97 36.45
CA LYS A 770 34.75 -12.48 36.04
C LYS A 770 35.14 -11.88 34.71
N ILE A 771 36.35 -11.35 34.63
CA ILE A 771 36.94 -10.75 33.44
C ILE A 771 38.19 -11.56 33.05
N SER A 772 38.32 -11.96 31.79
CA SER A 772 39.50 -12.69 31.29
C SER A 772 39.87 -12.28 29.87
N LYS A 773 41.16 -12.40 29.54
CA LYS A 773 41.68 -12.26 28.18
C LYS A 773 41.29 -13.46 27.31
N ASN A 774 41.13 -14.64 27.91
CA ASN A 774 40.73 -15.86 27.19
C ASN A 774 39.20 -16.04 27.19
N PRO A 775 38.63 -16.76 26.21
CA PRO A 775 37.21 -17.08 26.19
C PRO A 775 36.79 -17.84 27.46
N ILE A 776 35.70 -17.41 28.09
CA ILE A 776 35.19 -18.03 29.31
C ILE A 776 34.28 -19.20 28.93
N SER A 777 34.68 -20.42 29.29
CA SER A 777 33.85 -21.62 29.07
C SER A 777 32.76 -21.72 30.14
N ILE A 778 31.50 -21.72 29.72
CA ILE A 778 30.34 -21.91 30.60
C ILE A 778 30.01 -23.41 30.57
N ARG A 779 30.34 -24.17 31.62
CA ARG A 779 29.77 -25.51 31.82
C ARG A 779 28.25 -25.32 32.03
N LYS A 780 27.44 -25.96 31.17
CA LYS A 780 26.00 -26.10 31.42
C LYS A 780 25.82 -26.97 32.67
N GLU A 781 25.40 -26.37 33.77
CA GLU A 781 24.79 -27.05 34.90
C GLU A 781 23.30 -27.27 34.66
#